data_AF-A0A5C7XLL0-F1
#
_entry.id   AF-A0A5C7XLL0-F1
#
_cell.length_a   1.000
_cell.length_b   1.000
_cell.length_c   1.000
_cell.angle_alpha   90.00
_cell.angle_beta   90.00
_cell.angle_gamma   90.00
#
_symmetry.space_group_name_H-M   'P 1'
#
loop_
_entity.id
_entity.type
_entity.pdbx_description
1 polymer ?
#
loop_
_entity_poly.entity_id
_entity_poly.type
_entity_poly.pdbx_seq_one_letter_code
_entity_poly.pdbx_strand_id
1 'polypeptide(L)'
;MLACVAATSLAPCAFADVLSCARPDSARAALPDVALCLRRAGVAATGDAAVAALFERAERETGAGRFDEAEQALECAAAALGDADDALARYELVRRRGILEYRRERIPEALTRFECALALATAREDRGARAKDLKNVGSALRRLGDFRGALRHLTESLEIQRADGAPLGPVLNNIGDVYRELGEPTTAEQYYRDALTAFRQHGNTVEAAHVLETLSGLALDRGDADEASALLETALAEESRSGDRAYRLRIYAGLIRLALAEGDGASAERWRAAALAMADEYALPLPAPLQLEAARADRLAGRFAAARARLREAIANVPEGDVDRPALLRELAAGLEQEGDALGAIAALRRASEAESRLERAKYDRQLAWARTRFEAVEREQKIAALEAENRLRRAELRQRTLLLWSIAATALAFFAAAVVVLLHRRHRARLAEAERQARYEAELARYRQQAAALDVDRRLLKALFDDRDDAVCVIDAEGLVLTINRAACEALAVAEETTVGGPFAECLRADRREAFHAALEGMEDAAASPLRAHRASDGAALRMTLSEWARDGGLILVAIAADGSETDDIVTDDAVSPAPTVAPERAEASSQDDFRRALVELMLAVVDAWERHSGSGRLELAEKSRIWRVTIDDGRLRARAMERYLSLSKLPKNPRWRDVLRSAYFVLGQGALDAAARATLQSKIDAVLAFTRRSALA
;
A
#
# COMPACT_ATOMS: atom_id res chain seq x y z
N MET A 1 23.53 -22.06 -22.22
CA MET A 1 22.86 -23.08 -21.38
C MET A 1 21.76 -22.33 -20.63
N LEU A 2 20.47 -22.57 -20.92
CA LEU A 2 19.69 -23.79 -20.65
C LEU A 2 19.52 -23.99 -19.12
N ALA A 3 18.31 -23.96 -18.54
CA ALA A 3 16.98 -23.85 -19.16
C ALA A 3 16.01 -22.95 -18.35
N CYS A 4 15.19 -22.16 -19.07
CA CYS A 4 14.07 -21.36 -18.55
C CYS A 4 13.04 -21.10 -19.67
N VAL A 5 12.56 -22.16 -20.34
CA VAL A 5 11.53 -22.08 -21.40
C VAL A 5 10.58 -23.27 -21.28
N ALA A 6 9.63 -23.23 -20.34
CA ALA A 6 8.50 -24.18 -20.24
C ALA A 6 7.39 -23.72 -19.26
N ALA A 7 7.15 -22.41 -19.09
CA ALA A 7 6.16 -21.91 -18.13
C ALA A 7 5.45 -20.65 -18.64
N THR A 8 4.54 -20.81 -19.60
CA THR A 8 3.55 -19.76 -19.94
C THR A 8 2.49 -19.70 -18.84
N SER A 9 2.81 -19.04 -17.74
CA SER A 9 1.89 -18.84 -16.62
C SER A 9 0.76 -17.89 -16.99
N LEU A 10 -0.44 -18.44 -17.20
CA LEU A 10 -1.66 -17.72 -16.83
C LEU A 10 -1.56 -17.45 -15.32
N ALA A 11 -1.68 -16.19 -14.91
CA ALA A 11 -1.51 -15.80 -13.52
C ALA A 11 -2.71 -16.29 -12.68
N PRO A 12 -2.51 -16.73 -11.42
CA PRO A 12 -3.60 -17.21 -10.58
C PRO A 12 -4.41 -16.03 -9.99
N CYS A 13 -5.29 -15.43 -10.79
CA CYS A 13 -6.29 -14.44 -10.34
C CYS A 13 -7.46 -15.06 -9.55
N ALA A 14 -7.28 -16.25 -9.00
CA ALA A 14 -8.31 -17.16 -8.50
C ALA A 14 -9.09 -16.69 -7.25
N PHE A 15 -8.79 -15.52 -6.67
CA PHE A 15 -9.46 -15.01 -5.47
C PHE A 15 -10.44 -13.85 -5.73
N ALA A 16 -10.41 -13.22 -6.91
CA ALA A 16 -11.39 -12.18 -7.27
C ALA A 16 -12.69 -12.80 -7.82
N ASP A 17 -12.56 -13.80 -8.70
CA ASP A 17 -13.69 -14.38 -9.43
C ASP A 17 -14.55 -15.35 -8.62
N VAL A 18 -14.06 -15.90 -7.50
CA VAL A 18 -14.91 -16.72 -6.61
C VAL A 18 -16.11 -15.93 -6.08
N LEU A 19 -15.95 -14.62 -5.82
CA LEU A 19 -17.03 -13.69 -5.47
C LEU A 19 -17.92 -13.28 -6.65
N SER A 20 -17.47 -13.53 -7.89
CA SER A 20 -18.27 -13.38 -9.11
C SER A 20 -19.13 -14.64 -9.31
N CYS A 21 -18.51 -15.82 -9.29
CA CYS A 21 -19.14 -17.13 -9.39
C CYS A 21 -20.14 -17.45 -8.27
N ALA A 22 -19.94 -16.90 -7.06
CA ALA A 22 -20.83 -17.11 -5.93
C ALA A 22 -22.05 -16.16 -5.89
N ARG A 23 -22.12 -15.15 -6.78
CA ARG A 23 -23.31 -14.32 -6.92
C ARG A 23 -24.32 -14.99 -7.85
N PRO A 24 -25.63 -14.98 -7.52
CA PRO A 24 -26.65 -15.36 -8.50
C PRO A 24 -26.61 -14.38 -9.68
N ASP A 25 -27.09 -14.82 -10.86
CA ASP A 25 -27.25 -13.99 -12.06
C ASP A 25 -28.38 -12.92 -11.93
N SER A 26 -28.62 -12.41 -10.72
CA SER A 26 -29.73 -11.53 -10.30
C SER A 26 -29.74 -10.13 -10.90
N ALA A 27 -28.82 -9.85 -11.84
CA ALA A 27 -28.75 -8.57 -12.56
C ALA A 27 -29.93 -8.32 -13.53
N ARG A 28 -30.79 -9.33 -13.81
CA ARG A 28 -31.91 -9.19 -14.78
C ARG A 28 -33.24 -9.85 -14.43
N ALA A 29 -33.34 -10.71 -13.41
CA ALA A 29 -34.61 -11.33 -13.01
C ALA A 29 -34.78 -11.30 -11.49
N ALA A 30 -36.00 -11.00 -11.04
CA ALA A 30 -36.38 -11.19 -9.64
C ALA A 30 -36.57 -12.69 -9.38
N LEU A 31 -35.93 -13.21 -8.33
CA LEU A 31 -36.06 -14.62 -7.95
C LEU A 31 -37.52 -14.96 -7.60
N PRO A 32 -38.01 -16.15 -7.96
CA PRO A 32 -39.40 -16.55 -7.72
C PRO A 32 -39.72 -16.71 -6.22
N ASP A 33 -40.98 -16.48 -5.85
CA ASP A 33 -41.48 -16.72 -4.49
C ASP A 33 -41.23 -18.18 -4.07
N VAL A 34 -40.43 -18.38 -3.02
CA VAL A 34 -39.98 -19.71 -2.59
C VAL A 34 -41.16 -20.61 -2.21
N ALA A 35 -42.19 -20.06 -1.56
CA ALA A 35 -43.36 -20.85 -1.17
C ALA A 35 -44.19 -21.31 -2.39
N LEU A 36 -44.35 -20.46 -3.42
CA LEU A 36 -44.97 -20.82 -4.70
C LEU A 36 -44.12 -21.85 -5.46
N CYS A 37 -42.80 -21.66 -5.49
CA CYS A 37 -41.82 -22.59 -6.05
C CYS A 37 -41.97 -23.99 -5.45
N LEU A 38 -41.88 -24.13 -4.12
CA LEU A 38 -41.96 -25.41 -3.43
C LEU A 38 -43.33 -26.10 -3.63
N ARG A 39 -44.43 -25.34 -3.59
CA ARG A 39 -45.78 -25.85 -3.89
C ARG A 39 -45.91 -26.37 -5.33
N ARG A 40 -45.39 -25.63 -6.33
CA ARG A 40 -45.36 -26.10 -7.73
C ARG A 40 -44.42 -27.28 -7.94
N ALA A 41 -43.33 -27.35 -7.19
CA ALA A 41 -42.36 -28.43 -7.27
C ALA A 41 -42.85 -29.74 -6.62
N GLY A 42 -43.89 -29.69 -5.79
CA GLY A 42 -44.36 -30.81 -4.96
C GLY A 42 -43.51 -31.04 -3.70
N VAL A 43 -42.67 -30.08 -3.33
CA VAL A 43 -41.70 -30.20 -2.23
C VAL A 43 -42.32 -29.68 -0.95
N ALA A 44 -42.59 -30.58 0.00
CA ALA A 44 -43.09 -30.25 1.34
C ALA A 44 -41.97 -29.93 2.36
N ALA A 45 -40.71 -30.15 1.99
CA ALA A 45 -39.54 -29.85 2.81
C ALA A 45 -39.23 -28.34 2.85
N THR A 46 -38.45 -27.92 3.85
CA THR A 46 -37.94 -26.56 4.03
C THR A 46 -36.42 -26.59 4.29
N GLY A 47 -35.75 -25.45 4.09
CA GLY A 47 -34.29 -25.35 4.22
C GLY A 47 -33.54 -26.27 3.25
N ASP A 48 -32.39 -26.79 3.69
CA ASP A 48 -31.45 -27.58 2.89
C ASP A 48 -32.11 -28.81 2.24
N ALA A 49 -33.05 -29.46 2.94
CA ALA A 49 -33.82 -30.59 2.42
C ALA A 49 -34.72 -30.21 1.23
N ALA A 50 -35.19 -28.95 1.17
CA ALA A 50 -35.91 -28.42 0.03
C ALA A 50 -34.99 -28.17 -1.17
N VAL A 51 -33.79 -27.63 -0.91
CA VAL A 51 -32.75 -27.40 -1.94
C VAL A 51 -32.32 -28.74 -2.55
N ALA A 52 -32.08 -29.77 -1.74
CA ALA A 52 -31.76 -31.11 -2.21
C ALA A 52 -32.86 -31.71 -3.11
N ALA A 53 -34.13 -31.64 -2.69
CA ALA A 53 -35.26 -32.12 -3.49
C ALA A 53 -35.42 -31.37 -4.83
N LEU A 54 -35.10 -30.07 -4.86
CA LEU A 54 -35.09 -29.26 -6.09
C LEU A 54 -33.90 -29.60 -7.00
N PHE A 55 -32.72 -29.88 -6.43
CA PHE A 55 -31.57 -30.37 -7.19
C PHE A 55 -31.82 -31.73 -7.83
N GLU A 56 -32.41 -32.69 -7.10
CA GLU A 56 -32.81 -33.99 -7.67
C GLU A 56 -33.84 -33.80 -8.80
N ARG A 57 -34.82 -32.92 -8.61
CA ARG A 57 -35.81 -32.60 -9.65
C ARG A 57 -35.12 -32.07 -10.89
N ALA A 58 -34.23 -31.08 -10.75
CA ALA A 58 -33.46 -30.53 -11.87
C ALA A 58 -32.67 -31.61 -12.63
N GLU A 59 -32.09 -32.59 -11.93
CA GLU A 59 -31.37 -33.72 -12.54
C GLU A 59 -32.31 -34.68 -13.30
N ARG A 60 -33.46 -35.02 -12.73
CA ARG A 60 -34.49 -35.84 -13.42
C ARG A 60 -35.05 -35.13 -14.66
N GLU A 61 -35.37 -33.85 -14.57
CA GLU A 61 -35.87 -33.07 -15.71
C GLU A 61 -34.79 -32.88 -16.80
N THR A 62 -33.53 -32.62 -16.42
CA THR A 62 -32.38 -32.53 -17.37
C THR A 62 -32.08 -33.89 -18.03
N GLY A 63 -32.23 -34.98 -17.29
CA GLY A 63 -32.16 -36.35 -17.81
C GLY A 63 -33.23 -36.60 -18.89
N ALA A 64 -34.46 -36.19 -18.60
CA ALA A 64 -35.63 -36.36 -19.48
C ALA A 64 -35.78 -35.30 -20.59
N GLY A 65 -34.80 -34.39 -20.77
CA GLY A 65 -34.83 -33.35 -21.81
C GLY A 65 -35.78 -32.18 -21.53
N ARG A 66 -36.43 -32.14 -20.37
CA ARG A 66 -37.35 -31.08 -19.92
C ARG A 66 -36.55 -29.93 -19.30
N PHE A 67 -35.81 -29.24 -20.17
CA PHE A 67 -34.78 -28.28 -19.75
C PHE A 67 -35.33 -27.03 -19.05
N ASP A 68 -36.57 -26.64 -19.33
CA ASP A 68 -37.17 -25.42 -18.78
C ASP A 68 -37.77 -25.70 -17.38
N GLU A 69 -38.28 -26.90 -17.14
CA GLU A 69 -38.62 -27.41 -15.81
C GLU A 69 -37.38 -27.67 -14.95
N ALA A 70 -36.26 -28.06 -15.58
CA ALA A 70 -34.96 -28.14 -14.92
C ALA A 70 -34.41 -26.76 -14.52
N GLU A 71 -34.51 -25.77 -15.40
CA GLU A 71 -34.13 -24.38 -15.12
C GLU A 71 -34.97 -23.81 -13.97
N GLN A 72 -36.30 -23.94 -14.03
CA GLN A 72 -37.20 -23.55 -12.95
C GLN A 72 -36.83 -24.20 -11.61
N ALA A 73 -36.46 -25.48 -11.59
CA ALA A 73 -36.02 -26.14 -10.37
C ALA A 73 -34.70 -25.54 -9.81
N LEU A 74 -33.75 -25.15 -10.68
CA LEU A 74 -32.50 -24.48 -10.29
C LEU A 74 -32.66 -22.98 -9.97
N GLU A 75 -33.72 -22.32 -10.46
CA GLU A 75 -34.13 -20.99 -10.01
C GLU A 75 -34.79 -21.06 -8.63
N CYS A 76 -35.71 -21.99 -8.42
CA CYS A 76 -36.32 -22.26 -7.12
C CYS A 76 -35.26 -22.66 -6.07
N ALA A 77 -34.24 -23.44 -6.44
CA ALA A 77 -33.14 -23.79 -5.53
C ALA A 77 -32.29 -22.56 -5.17
N ALA A 78 -31.98 -21.70 -6.14
CA ALA A 78 -31.28 -20.43 -5.88
C ALA A 78 -32.10 -19.49 -4.98
N ALA A 79 -33.43 -19.42 -5.18
CA ALA A 79 -34.34 -18.63 -4.35
C ALA A 79 -34.44 -19.18 -2.92
N ALA A 80 -34.46 -20.51 -2.75
CA ALA A 80 -34.48 -21.17 -1.45
C ALA A 80 -33.17 -21.03 -0.65
N LEU A 81 -32.02 -20.91 -1.35
CA LEU A 81 -30.72 -20.59 -0.74
C LEU A 81 -30.61 -19.10 -0.37
N GLY A 82 -31.05 -18.20 -1.25
CA GLY A 82 -30.92 -16.76 -1.05
C GLY A 82 -29.47 -16.33 -0.82
N ASP A 83 -29.24 -15.45 0.16
CA ASP A 83 -27.92 -14.99 0.57
C ASP A 83 -27.18 -15.95 1.54
N ALA A 84 -27.77 -17.10 1.91
CA ALA A 84 -27.19 -18.01 2.91
C ALA A 84 -25.80 -18.52 2.49
N ASP A 85 -24.86 -18.58 3.45
CA ASP A 85 -23.43 -18.82 3.19
C ASP A 85 -23.06 -20.31 3.01
N ASP A 86 -23.96 -21.11 2.43
CA ASP A 86 -23.67 -22.50 2.11
C ASP A 86 -22.81 -22.59 0.83
N ALA A 87 -21.49 -22.65 1.04
CA ALA A 87 -20.51 -22.85 -0.02
C ALA A 87 -20.61 -24.22 -0.74
N LEU A 88 -21.28 -25.22 -0.17
CA LEU A 88 -21.51 -26.52 -0.83
C LEU A 88 -22.73 -26.46 -1.75
N ALA A 89 -23.89 -25.97 -1.27
CA ALA A 89 -25.07 -25.85 -2.11
C ALA A 89 -24.89 -24.79 -3.22
N ARG A 90 -24.14 -23.70 -2.98
CA ARG A 90 -23.74 -22.76 -4.04
C ARG A 90 -22.89 -23.44 -5.12
N TYR A 91 -21.91 -24.26 -4.73
CA TYR A 91 -21.10 -25.06 -5.67
C TYR A 91 -21.99 -26.00 -6.51
N GLU A 92 -22.90 -26.74 -5.86
CA GLU A 92 -23.71 -27.76 -6.54
C GLU A 92 -24.77 -27.10 -7.45
N LEU A 93 -25.32 -25.94 -7.07
CA LEU A 93 -26.16 -25.10 -7.93
C LEU A 93 -25.43 -24.68 -9.21
N VAL A 94 -24.22 -24.11 -9.09
CA VAL A 94 -23.42 -23.65 -10.23
C VAL A 94 -23.04 -24.82 -11.14
N ARG A 95 -22.62 -25.95 -10.54
CA ARG A 95 -22.31 -27.20 -11.25
C ARG A 95 -23.52 -27.76 -12.00
N ARG A 96 -24.70 -27.85 -11.37
CA ARG A 96 -25.94 -28.34 -12.00
C ARG A 96 -26.41 -27.43 -13.12
N ARG A 97 -26.28 -26.11 -12.96
CA ARG A 97 -26.50 -25.14 -14.06
C ARG A 97 -25.54 -25.40 -15.23
N GLY A 98 -24.27 -25.70 -14.98
CA GLY A 98 -23.32 -26.10 -16.02
C GLY A 98 -23.75 -27.37 -16.77
N ILE A 99 -24.25 -28.39 -16.06
CA ILE A 99 -24.78 -29.63 -16.67
C ILE A 99 -26.01 -29.34 -17.54
N LEU A 100 -26.93 -28.49 -17.07
CA LEU A 100 -28.12 -28.09 -17.82
C LEU A 100 -27.76 -27.36 -19.12
N GLU A 101 -26.87 -26.36 -19.06
CA GLU A 101 -26.47 -25.60 -20.24
C GLU A 101 -25.67 -26.48 -21.23
N TYR A 102 -24.87 -27.44 -20.74
CA TYR A 102 -24.18 -28.43 -21.59
C TYR A 102 -25.17 -29.33 -22.34
N ARG A 103 -26.29 -29.71 -21.69
CA ARG A 103 -27.37 -30.53 -22.27
C ARG A 103 -28.28 -29.72 -23.21
N ARG A 104 -28.37 -28.40 -23.02
CA ARG A 104 -28.99 -27.42 -23.92
C ARG A 104 -28.11 -26.98 -25.11
N GLU A 105 -26.99 -27.66 -25.38
CA GLU A 105 -26.01 -27.32 -26.43
C GLU A 105 -25.28 -25.96 -26.27
N ARG A 106 -25.46 -25.28 -25.13
CA ARG A 106 -24.87 -23.97 -24.79
C ARG A 106 -23.49 -24.15 -24.14
N ILE A 107 -22.53 -24.59 -24.96
CA ILE A 107 -21.23 -25.09 -24.48
C ILE A 107 -20.31 -23.99 -23.89
N PRO A 108 -20.22 -22.75 -24.44
CA PRO A 108 -19.49 -21.67 -23.80
C PRO A 108 -20.03 -21.34 -22.39
N GLU A 109 -21.34 -21.25 -22.24
CA GLU A 109 -22.03 -20.96 -20.98
C GLU A 109 -21.83 -22.10 -19.96
N ALA A 110 -21.91 -23.34 -20.43
CA ALA A 110 -21.59 -24.52 -19.64
C ALA A 110 -20.14 -24.52 -19.15
N LEU A 111 -19.18 -24.19 -20.03
CA LEU A 111 -17.76 -24.10 -19.68
C LEU A 111 -17.52 -23.07 -18.59
N THR A 112 -18.03 -21.84 -18.72
CA THR A 112 -17.90 -20.80 -17.69
C THR A 112 -18.51 -21.25 -16.34
N ARG A 113 -19.64 -21.95 -16.37
CA ARG A 113 -20.25 -22.52 -15.15
C ARG A 113 -19.41 -23.65 -14.54
N PHE A 114 -18.77 -24.50 -15.35
CA PHE A 114 -17.84 -25.53 -14.86
C PHE A 114 -16.51 -24.95 -14.35
N GLU A 115 -15.99 -23.88 -14.96
CA GLU A 115 -14.81 -23.15 -14.47
C GLU A 115 -15.11 -22.47 -13.12
N CYS A 116 -16.31 -21.90 -12.95
CA CYS A 116 -16.78 -21.39 -11.67
C CYS A 116 -16.96 -22.50 -10.60
N ALA A 117 -17.52 -23.65 -10.96
CA ALA A 117 -17.64 -24.79 -10.04
C ALA A 117 -16.26 -25.32 -9.61
N LEU A 118 -15.33 -25.44 -10.56
CA LEU A 118 -13.93 -25.81 -10.34
C LEU A 118 -13.20 -24.82 -9.40
N ALA A 119 -13.44 -23.52 -9.55
CA ALA A 119 -12.91 -22.50 -8.67
C ALA A 119 -13.46 -22.62 -7.24
N LEU A 120 -14.78 -22.84 -7.08
CA LEU A 120 -15.43 -23.08 -5.79
C LEU A 120 -14.92 -24.38 -5.13
N ALA A 121 -14.79 -25.47 -5.88
CA ALA A 121 -14.21 -26.72 -5.40
C ALA A 121 -12.76 -26.55 -4.93
N THR A 122 -11.95 -25.80 -5.69
CA THR A 122 -10.55 -25.52 -5.35
C THR A 122 -10.43 -24.63 -4.12
N ALA A 123 -11.27 -23.61 -3.97
CA ALA A 123 -11.31 -22.75 -2.78
C ALA A 123 -11.82 -23.48 -1.51
N ARG A 124 -12.53 -24.60 -1.67
CA ARG A 124 -12.96 -25.51 -0.60
C ARG A 124 -11.96 -26.65 -0.31
N GLU A 125 -10.85 -26.70 -1.04
CA GLU A 125 -9.87 -27.81 -1.06
C GLU A 125 -10.49 -29.20 -1.37
N ASP A 126 -11.68 -29.22 -1.97
CA ASP A 126 -12.44 -30.45 -2.27
C ASP A 126 -11.90 -31.12 -3.55
N ARG A 127 -10.96 -32.05 -3.35
CA ARG A 127 -10.35 -32.86 -4.42
C ARG A 127 -11.38 -33.62 -5.26
N GLY A 128 -12.41 -34.17 -4.62
CA GLY A 128 -13.44 -34.97 -5.27
C GLY A 128 -14.34 -34.13 -6.17
N ALA A 129 -14.73 -32.94 -5.73
CA ALA A 129 -15.40 -31.94 -6.54
C ALA A 129 -14.50 -31.43 -7.67
N ARG A 130 -13.25 -31.04 -7.37
CA ARG A 130 -12.27 -30.57 -8.35
C ARG A 130 -12.08 -31.55 -9.51
N ALA A 131 -11.90 -32.84 -9.22
CA ALA A 131 -11.82 -33.88 -10.25
C ALA A 131 -13.10 -33.95 -11.11
N LYS A 132 -14.28 -33.99 -10.47
CA LYS A 132 -15.57 -34.04 -11.18
C LYS A 132 -15.81 -32.82 -12.08
N ASP A 133 -15.26 -31.65 -11.77
CA ASP A 133 -15.38 -30.45 -12.60
C ASP A 133 -14.27 -30.33 -13.64
N LEU A 134 -13.03 -30.73 -13.36
CA LEU A 134 -11.98 -30.88 -14.37
C LEU A 134 -12.43 -31.79 -15.53
N LYS A 135 -13.13 -32.89 -15.22
CA LYS A 135 -13.77 -33.74 -16.21
C LYS A 135 -14.83 -33.01 -17.04
N ASN A 136 -15.64 -32.16 -16.41
CA ASN A 136 -16.71 -31.41 -17.07
C ASN A 136 -16.16 -30.28 -17.96
N VAL A 137 -15.20 -29.49 -17.46
CA VAL A 137 -14.40 -28.52 -18.21
C VAL A 137 -13.74 -29.19 -19.42
N GLY A 138 -13.09 -30.33 -19.22
CA GLY A 138 -12.49 -31.11 -20.30
C GLY A 138 -13.49 -31.55 -21.37
N SER A 139 -14.68 -32.01 -20.95
CA SER A 139 -15.77 -32.39 -21.87
C SER A 139 -16.32 -31.19 -22.65
N ALA A 140 -16.46 -30.02 -22.02
CA ALA A 140 -16.88 -28.79 -22.70
C ALA A 140 -15.82 -28.30 -23.70
N LEU A 141 -14.53 -28.34 -23.33
CA LEU A 141 -13.42 -27.95 -24.22
C LEU A 141 -13.30 -28.87 -25.44
N ARG A 142 -13.51 -30.19 -25.30
CA ARG A 142 -13.61 -31.12 -26.45
C ARG A 142 -14.68 -30.67 -27.43
N ARG A 143 -15.89 -30.37 -26.92
CA ARG A 143 -17.02 -29.91 -27.72
C ARG A 143 -16.81 -28.52 -28.36
N LEU A 144 -15.88 -27.73 -27.83
CA LEU A 144 -15.40 -26.46 -28.40
C LEU A 144 -14.14 -26.63 -29.26
N GLY A 145 -13.71 -27.86 -29.56
CA GLY A 145 -12.54 -28.18 -30.39
C GLY A 145 -11.18 -27.90 -29.76
N ASP A 146 -11.11 -27.43 -28.50
CA ASP A 146 -9.84 -27.28 -27.77
C ASP A 146 -9.44 -28.64 -27.19
N PHE A 147 -9.09 -29.58 -28.06
CA PHE A 147 -8.70 -30.95 -27.69
C PHE A 147 -7.47 -30.98 -26.76
N ARG A 148 -6.56 -30.01 -26.90
CA ARG A 148 -5.40 -29.86 -26.02
C ARG A 148 -5.80 -29.39 -24.62
N GLY A 149 -6.72 -28.43 -24.53
CA GLY A 149 -7.35 -28.02 -23.28
C GLY A 149 -8.16 -29.15 -22.66
N ALA A 150 -8.89 -29.93 -23.47
CA ALA A 150 -9.66 -31.08 -23.04
C ALA A 150 -8.76 -32.14 -22.37
N LEU A 151 -7.75 -32.65 -23.10
CA LEU A 151 -6.81 -33.64 -22.60
C LEU A 151 -6.11 -33.17 -21.32
N ARG A 152 -5.71 -31.89 -21.22
CA ARG A 152 -5.06 -31.37 -20.02
C ARG A 152 -5.92 -31.54 -18.76
N HIS A 153 -7.18 -31.08 -18.79
CA HIS A 153 -8.05 -31.16 -17.61
C HIS A 153 -8.56 -32.60 -17.37
N LEU A 154 -8.74 -33.39 -18.43
CA LEU A 154 -9.09 -34.81 -18.29
C LEU A 154 -7.96 -35.62 -17.65
N THR A 155 -6.70 -35.37 -18.02
CA THR A 155 -5.53 -35.99 -17.38
C THR A 155 -5.40 -35.56 -15.92
N GLU A 156 -5.57 -34.27 -15.60
CA GLU A 156 -5.56 -33.78 -14.21
C GLU A 156 -6.70 -34.42 -13.37
N SER A 157 -7.90 -34.56 -13.95
CA SER A 157 -9.00 -35.31 -13.32
C SER A 157 -8.62 -36.77 -13.09
N LEU A 158 -8.06 -37.44 -14.09
CA LEU A 158 -7.64 -38.85 -14.01
C LEU A 158 -6.55 -39.07 -12.96
N GLU A 159 -5.60 -38.14 -12.83
CA GLU A 159 -4.55 -38.18 -11.80
C GLU A 159 -5.13 -38.06 -10.38
N ILE A 160 -6.03 -37.09 -10.14
CA ILE A 160 -6.71 -36.93 -8.84
C ILE A 160 -7.56 -38.16 -8.53
N GLN A 161 -8.40 -38.62 -9.46
CA GLN A 161 -9.26 -39.79 -9.23
C GLN A 161 -8.45 -41.07 -9.00
N ARG A 162 -7.32 -41.26 -9.70
CA ARG A 162 -6.44 -42.42 -9.51
C ARG A 162 -5.73 -42.38 -8.14
N ALA A 163 -5.32 -41.21 -7.67
CA ALA A 163 -4.74 -41.04 -6.34
C ALA A 163 -5.77 -41.27 -5.23
N ASP A 164 -7.02 -40.84 -5.45
CA ASP A 164 -8.10 -40.88 -4.46
C ASP A 164 -8.93 -42.19 -4.53
N GLY A 165 -8.56 -43.15 -5.38
CA GLY A 165 -9.25 -44.45 -5.54
C GLY A 165 -10.66 -44.37 -6.15
N ALA A 166 -10.97 -43.28 -6.86
CA ALA A 166 -12.30 -42.99 -7.39
C ALA A 166 -12.53 -43.59 -8.80
N PRO A 167 -13.80 -43.77 -9.25
CA PRO A 167 -14.10 -44.42 -10.53
C PRO A 167 -13.52 -43.72 -11.77
N LEU A 168 -12.57 -44.38 -12.44
CA LEU A 168 -11.83 -43.80 -13.58
C LEU A 168 -12.60 -43.89 -14.93
N GLY A 169 -13.57 -44.79 -15.05
CA GLY A 169 -14.30 -45.06 -16.30
C GLY A 169 -14.80 -43.80 -17.04
N PRO A 170 -15.52 -42.87 -16.38
CA PRO A 170 -16.05 -41.68 -17.04
C PRO A 170 -15.01 -40.69 -17.56
N VAL A 171 -13.81 -40.65 -16.97
CA VAL A 171 -12.72 -39.76 -17.45
C VAL A 171 -11.90 -40.44 -18.55
N LEU A 172 -11.65 -41.76 -18.42
CA LEU A 172 -11.01 -42.56 -19.47
C LEU A 172 -11.85 -42.58 -20.76
N ASN A 173 -13.16 -42.78 -20.67
CA ASN A 173 -14.07 -42.71 -21.81
C ASN A 173 -14.04 -41.32 -22.48
N ASN A 174 -14.03 -40.24 -21.70
CA ASN A 174 -13.92 -38.88 -22.21
C ASN A 174 -12.57 -38.61 -22.91
N ILE A 175 -11.48 -39.27 -22.51
CA ILE A 175 -10.17 -39.19 -23.18
C ILE A 175 -10.20 -39.97 -24.50
N GLY A 176 -10.78 -41.18 -24.51
CA GLY A 176 -11.02 -41.95 -25.73
C GLY A 176 -11.83 -41.17 -26.76
N ASP A 177 -12.87 -40.47 -26.30
CA ASP A 177 -13.67 -39.54 -27.11
C ASP A 177 -12.83 -38.43 -27.76
N VAL A 178 -11.86 -37.83 -27.05
CA VAL A 178 -10.97 -36.83 -27.65
C VAL A 178 -10.06 -37.44 -28.71
N TYR A 179 -9.45 -38.60 -28.45
CA TYR A 179 -8.58 -39.26 -29.43
C TYR A 179 -9.34 -39.72 -30.68
N ARG A 180 -10.60 -40.15 -30.52
CA ARG A 180 -11.49 -40.47 -31.65
C ARG A 180 -11.78 -39.23 -32.50
N GLU A 181 -12.07 -38.08 -31.88
CA GLU A 181 -12.29 -36.81 -32.59
C GLU A 181 -11.01 -36.20 -33.20
N LEU A 182 -9.82 -36.57 -32.71
CA LEU A 182 -8.52 -36.24 -33.29
C LEU A 182 -8.14 -37.12 -34.50
N GLY A 183 -8.86 -38.22 -34.75
CA GLY A 183 -8.51 -39.18 -35.80
C GLY A 183 -7.50 -40.25 -35.38
N GLU A 184 -7.35 -40.51 -34.07
CA GLU A 184 -6.51 -41.56 -33.51
C GLU A 184 -7.35 -42.73 -32.93
N PRO A 185 -7.99 -43.57 -33.77
CA PRO A 185 -8.91 -44.60 -33.31
C PRO A 185 -8.23 -45.67 -32.44
N THR A 186 -6.97 -46.02 -32.71
CA THR A 186 -6.19 -46.99 -31.92
C THR A 186 -5.84 -46.44 -30.53
N THR A 187 -5.54 -45.14 -30.40
CA THR A 187 -5.34 -44.50 -29.10
C THR A 187 -6.67 -44.44 -28.34
N ALA A 188 -7.76 -44.10 -29.03
CA ALA A 188 -9.11 -44.08 -28.44
C ALA A 188 -9.55 -45.45 -27.90
N GLU A 189 -9.36 -46.51 -28.69
CA GLU A 189 -9.64 -47.91 -28.34
C GLU A 189 -8.94 -48.36 -27.05
N GLN A 190 -7.68 -47.95 -26.84
CA GLN A 190 -6.95 -48.24 -25.59
C GLN A 190 -7.65 -47.60 -24.39
N TYR A 191 -7.95 -46.30 -24.46
CA TYR A 191 -8.68 -45.59 -23.41
C TYR A 191 -10.10 -46.12 -23.18
N TYR A 192 -10.79 -46.62 -24.22
CA TYR A 192 -12.06 -47.31 -24.09
C TYR A 192 -11.91 -48.67 -23.39
N ARG A 193 -10.92 -49.52 -23.73
CA ARG A 193 -10.68 -50.79 -23.00
C ARG A 193 -10.30 -50.56 -21.52
N ASP A 194 -9.54 -49.49 -21.24
CA ASP A 194 -9.26 -49.05 -19.86
C ASP A 194 -10.55 -48.58 -19.14
N ALA A 195 -11.40 -47.80 -19.82
CA ALA A 195 -12.67 -47.34 -19.27
C ALA A 195 -13.61 -48.50 -18.94
N LEU A 196 -13.76 -49.46 -19.86
CA LEU A 196 -14.53 -50.70 -19.68
C LEU A 196 -14.04 -51.49 -18.45
N THR A 197 -12.73 -51.60 -18.29
CA THR A 197 -12.11 -52.27 -17.14
C THR A 197 -12.46 -51.55 -15.83
N ALA A 198 -12.35 -50.22 -15.79
CA ALA A 198 -12.72 -49.42 -14.63
C ALA A 198 -14.24 -49.47 -14.31
N PHE A 199 -15.11 -49.45 -15.33
CA PHE A 199 -16.56 -49.58 -15.12
C PHE A 199 -16.94 -50.93 -14.52
N ARG A 200 -16.36 -52.03 -15.03
CA ARG A 200 -16.54 -53.38 -14.47
C ARG A 200 -16.03 -53.50 -13.04
N GLN A 201 -14.87 -52.92 -12.73
CA GLN A 201 -14.31 -52.90 -11.36
C GLN A 201 -15.23 -52.19 -10.35
N HIS A 202 -15.99 -51.18 -10.78
CA HIS A 202 -16.98 -50.48 -9.95
C HIS A 202 -18.42 -51.00 -10.16
N GLY A 203 -18.62 -52.14 -10.82
CA GLY A 203 -19.93 -52.79 -10.99
C GLY A 203 -20.92 -52.07 -11.91
N ASN A 204 -20.48 -51.06 -12.68
CA ASN A 204 -21.35 -50.28 -13.55
C ASN A 204 -21.51 -50.95 -14.93
N THR A 205 -22.45 -51.90 -15.01
CA THR A 205 -22.70 -52.67 -16.24
C THR A 205 -23.36 -51.87 -17.36
N VAL A 206 -24.02 -50.75 -17.05
CA VAL A 206 -24.64 -49.86 -18.06
C VAL A 206 -23.56 -49.12 -18.83
N GLU A 207 -22.68 -48.41 -18.13
CA GLU A 207 -21.56 -47.69 -18.77
C GLU A 207 -20.55 -48.66 -19.41
N ALA A 208 -20.35 -49.86 -18.84
CA ALA A 208 -19.58 -50.91 -19.50
C ALA A 208 -20.20 -51.33 -20.85
N ALA A 209 -21.53 -51.50 -20.92
CA ALA A 209 -22.24 -51.80 -22.16
C ALA A 209 -22.24 -50.63 -23.17
N HIS A 210 -22.20 -49.37 -22.71
CA HIS A 210 -21.94 -48.18 -23.56
C HIS A 210 -20.55 -48.22 -24.22
N VAL A 211 -19.52 -48.59 -23.46
CA VAL A 211 -18.16 -48.70 -23.97
C VAL A 211 -18.01 -49.90 -24.91
N LEU A 212 -18.66 -51.03 -24.63
CA LEU A 212 -18.67 -52.20 -25.52
C LEU A 212 -19.31 -51.90 -26.88
N GLU A 213 -20.45 -51.18 -26.92
CA GLU A 213 -21.06 -50.74 -28.18
C GLU A 213 -20.13 -49.76 -28.94
N THR A 214 -19.51 -48.82 -28.23
CA THR A 214 -18.52 -47.89 -28.82
C THR A 214 -17.31 -48.62 -29.42
N LEU A 215 -16.79 -49.64 -28.73
CA LEU A 215 -15.73 -50.51 -29.24
C LEU A 215 -16.20 -51.34 -30.45
N SER A 216 -17.43 -51.85 -30.44
CA SER A 216 -17.97 -52.61 -31.58
C SER A 216 -18.10 -51.76 -32.85
N GLY A 217 -18.40 -50.46 -32.71
CA GLY A 217 -18.34 -49.50 -33.80
C GLY A 217 -16.94 -49.38 -34.39
N LEU A 218 -15.90 -49.27 -33.55
CA LEU A 218 -14.50 -49.22 -33.98
C LEU A 218 -13.99 -50.55 -34.58
N ALA A 219 -14.63 -51.67 -34.23
CA ALA A 219 -14.39 -52.99 -34.83
C ALA A 219 -15.09 -53.14 -36.19
N LEU A 220 -16.32 -52.63 -36.36
CA LEU A 220 -16.94 -52.54 -37.68
C LEU A 220 -16.20 -51.57 -38.62
N ASP A 221 -15.74 -50.43 -38.10
CA ASP A 221 -15.04 -49.41 -38.90
C ASP A 221 -13.63 -49.86 -39.36
N ARG A 222 -13.03 -50.88 -38.74
CA ARG A 222 -11.80 -51.56 -39.22
C ARG A 222 -12.06 -52.80 -40.09
N GLY A 223 -13.32 -53.26 -40.19
CA GLY A 223 -13.70 -54.49 -40.89
C GLY A 223 -13.56 -55.77 -40.07
N ASP A 224 -13.45 -55.70 -38.74
CA ASP A 224 -13.39 -56.84 -37.82
C ASP A 224 -14.79 -57.16 -37.28
N ALA A 225 -15.54 -57.96 -38.03
CA ALA A 225 -16.89 -58.38 -37.67
C ALA A 225 -16.90 -59.35 -36.47
N ASP A 226 -15.87 -60.19 -36.33
CA ASP A 226 -15.75 -61.15 -35.22
C ASP A 226 -15.57 -60.42 -33.87
N GLU A 227 -14.67 -59.42 -33.79
CA GLU A 227 -14.54 -58.57 -32.61
C GLU A 227 -15.84 -57.78 -32.35
N ALA A 228 -16.45 -57.19 -33.39
CA ALA A 228 -17.69 -56.44 -33.24
C ALA A 228 -18.85 -57.29 -32.68
N SER A 229 -18.98 -58.52 -33.16
CA SER A 229 -20.00 -59.49 -32.72
C SER A 229 -19.81 -59.86 -31.25
N ALA A 230 -18.61 -60.28 -30.85
CA ALA A 230 -18.30 -60.64 -29.47
C ALA A 230 -18.51 -59.46 -28.48
N LEU A 231 -18.21 -58.23 -28.91
CA LEU A 231 -18.46 -57.02 -28.12
C LEU A 231 -19.96 -56.73 -27.95
N LEU A 232 -20.77 -56.88 -29.01
CA LEU A 232 -22.23 -56.65 -28.96
C LEU A 232 -22.97 -57.73 -28.16
N GLU A 233 -22.59 -59.01 -28.30
CA GLU A 233 -23.12 -60.09 -27.45
C GLU A 233 -22.82 -59.82 -25.97
N THR A 234 -21.59 -59.39 -25.67
CA THR A 234 -21.19 -59.03 -24.29
C THR A 234 -21.96 -57.82 -23.78
N ALA A 235 -22.19 -56.79 -24.62
CA ALA A 235 -22.98 -55.61 -24.27
C ALA A 235 -24.43 -55.99 -23.92
N LEU A 236 -25.06 -56.85 -24.74
CA LEU A 236 -26.43 -57.33 -24.51
C LEU A 236 -26.52 -58.16 -23.22
N ALA A 237 -25.50 -58.97 -22.92
CA ALA A 237 -25.44 -59.77 -21.69
C ALA A 237 -25.19 -58.92 -20.41
N GLU A 238 -24.50 -57.78 -20.53
CA GLU A 238 -24.28 -56.84 -19.41
C GLU A 238 -25.47 -55.90 -19.19
N GLU A 239 -26.08 -55.37 -20.25
CA GLU A 239 -27.31 -54.57 -20.15
C GLU A 239 -28.48 -55.43 -19.62
N SER A 240 -28.60 -56.70 -20.01
CA SER A 240 -29.67 -57.60 -19.54
C SER A 240 -29.74 -57.76 -18.01
N ARG A 241 -28.68 -57.40 -17.28
CA ARG A 241 -28.63 -57.36 -15.81
C ARG A 241 -29.12 -56.03 -15.22
N SER A 242 -29.07 -54.95 -16.00
CA SER A 242 -29.51 -53.60 -15.63
C SER A 242 -30.99 -53.33 -15.93
N GLY A 243 -31.51 -53.91 -17.02
CA GLY A 243 -32.88 -53.69 -17.47
C GLY A 243 -33.14 -52.35 -18.17
N ASP A 244 -32.09 -51.63 -18.60
CA ASP A 244 -32.26 -50.42 -19.41
C ASP A 244 -32.67 -50.78 -20.85
N ARG A 245 -33.99 -50.92 -21.03
CA ARG A 245 -34.62 -51.18 -22.32
C ARG A 245 -34.33 -50.10 -23.36
N ALA A 246 -34.19 -48.83 -22.95
CA ALA A 246 -33.90 -47.74 -23.87
C ALA A 246 -32.47 -47.84 -24.39
N TYR A 247 -31.52 -48.24 -23.54
CA TYR A 247 -30.17 -48.58 -23.98
C TYR A 247 -30.13 -49.86 -24.83
N ARG A 248 -30.92 -50.89 -24.51
CA ARG A 248 -31.02 -52.12 -25.32
C ARG A 248 -31.40 -51.86 -26.78
N LEU A 249 -32.27 -50.87 -27.06
CA LEU A 249 -32.60 -50.45 -28.42
C LEU A 249 -31.37 -49.96 -29.22
N ARG A 250 -30.37 -49.37 -28.56
CA ARG A 250 -29.09 -48.98 -29.18
C ARG A 250 -28.18 -50.17 -29.45
N ILE A 251 -28.12 -51.16 -28.55
CA ILE A 251 -27.42 -52.43 -28.79
C ILE A 251 -28.03 -53.17 -30.00
N TYR A 252 -29.36 -53.19 -30.11
CA TYR A 252 -30.02 -53.75 -31.29
C TYR A 252 -29.70 -52.99 -32.58
N ALA A 253 -29.54 -51.66 -32.55
CA ALA A 253 -29.07 -50.92 -33.72
C ALA A 253 -27.67 -51.37 -34.17
N GLY A 254 -26.74 -51.57 -33.22
CA GLY A 254 -25.42 -52.15 -33.48
C GLY A 254 -25.48 -53.55 -34.09
N LEU A 255 -26.31 -54.44 -33.52
CA LEU A 255 -26.52 -55.81 -34.03
C LEU A 255 -27.14 -55.86 -35.43
N ILE A 256 -28.04 -54.92 -35.76
CA ILE A 256 -28.57 -54.77 -37.13
C ILE A 256 -27.45 -54.28 -38.06
N ARG A 257 -26.66 -53.28 -37.65
CA ARG A 257 -25.53 -52.75 -38.44
C ARG A 257 -24.47 -53.82 -38.74
N LEU A 258 -24.13 -54.65 -37.76
CA LEU A 258 -23.24 -55.81 -37.92
C LEU A 258 -23.79 -56.78 -38.99
N ALA A 259 -25.02 -57.28 -38.80
CA ALA A 259 -25.63 -58.23 -39.73
C ALA A 259 -25.80 -57.67 -41.15
N LEU A 260 -26.03 -56.36 -41.28
CA LEU A 260 -26.03 -55.65 -42.58
C LEU A 260 -24.65 -55.56 -43.23
N ALA A 261 -23.57 -55.46 -42.46
CA ALA A 261 -22.19 -55.45 -42.96
C ALA A 261 -21.71 -56.86 -43.39
N GLU A 262 -22.15 -57.89 -42.67
CA GLU A 262 -21.93 -59.31 -43.01
C GLU A 262 -22.80 -59.79 -44.18
N GLY A 263 -23.90 -59.08 -44.48
CA GLY A 263 -24.90 -59.46 -45.48
C GLY A 263 -25.97 -60.44 -44.97
N ASP A 264 -26.00 -60.77 -43.68
CA ASP A 264 -27.05 -61.59 -43.07
C ASP A 264 -28.35 -60.78 -42.87
N GLY A 265 -29.13 -60.69 -43.94
CA GLY A 265 -30.47 -60.13 -43.91
C GLY A 265 -31.44 -60.85 -42.95
N ALA A 266 -31.19 -62.10 -42.55
CA ALA A 266 -32.05 -62.85 -41.64
C ALA A 266 -31.79 -62.49 -40.17
N SER A 267 -30.52 -62.28 -39.78
CA SER A 267 -30.18 -61.74 -38.46
C SER A 267 -30.51 -60.24 -38.35
N ALA A 268 -30.28 -59.47 -39.42
CA ALA A 268 -30.72 -58.07 -39.49
C ALA A 268 -32.24 -57.95 -39.31
N GLU A 269 -33.03 -58.84 -39.94
CA GLU A 269 -34.49 -58.90 -39.75
C GLU A 269 -34.88 -59.25 -38.32
N ARG A 270 -34.22 -60.26 -37.73
CA ARG A 270 -34.48 -60.75 -36.37
C ARG A 270 -34.27 -59.64 -35.32
N TRP A 271 -33.11 -58.97 -35.37
CA TRP A 271 -32.80 -57.91 -34.42
C TRP A 271 -33.68 -56.67 -34.61
N ARG A 272 -34.00 -56.31 -35.85
CA ARG A 272 -34.98 -55.27 -36.17
C ARG A 272 -36.37 -55.58 -35.61
N ALA A 273 -36.86 -56.81 -35.80
CA ALA A 273 -38.18 -57.22 -35.30
C ALA A 273 -38.23 -57.20 -33.76
N ALA A 274 -37.18 -57.69 -33.09
CA ALA A 274 -37.06 -57.65 -31.63
C ALA A 274 -37.03 -56.21 -31.08
N ALA A 275 -36.30 -55.30 -31.74
CA ALA A 275 -36.19 -53.91 -31.34
C ALA A 275 -37.51 -53.13 -31.50
N LEU A 276 -38.23 -53.34 -32.61
CA LEU A 276 -39.53 -52.70 -32.83
C LEU A 276 -40.59 -53.23 -31.84
N ALA A 277 -40.68 -54.56 -31.67
CA ALA A 277 -41.61 -55.17 -30.72
C ALA A 277 -41.36 -54.69 -29.27
N MET A 278 -40.10 -54.49 -28.88
CA MET A 278 -39.76 -53.94 -27.56
C MET A 278 -40.12 -52.46 -27.42
N ALA A 279 -39.99 -51.67 -28.49
CA ALA A 279 -40.42 -50.28 -28.47
C ALA A 279 -41.94 -50.17 -28.33
N ASP A 280 -42.69 -51.03 -29.02
CA ASP A 280 -44.16 -51.11 -28.93
C ASP A 280 -44.63 -51.60 -27.54
N GLU A 281 -44.04 -52.67 -27.00
CA GLU A 281 -44.40 -53.26 -25.69
C GLU A 281 -44.25 -52.25 -24.53
N TYR A 282 -43.25 -51.38 -24.61
CA TYR A 282 -42.90 -50.43 -23.54
C TYR A 282 -43.14 -48.96 -23.89
N ALA A 283 -43.79 -48.68 -25.03
CA ALA A 283 -44.02 -47.34 -25.57
C ALA A 283 -42.76 -46.44 -25.60
N LEU A 284 -41.62 -47.02 -25.98
CA LEU A 284 -40.32 -46.34 -26.00
C LEU A 284 -40.13 -45.53 -27.29
N PRO A 285 -39.58 -44.30 -27.23
CA PRO A 285 -39.23 -43.55 -28.43
C PRO A 285 -38.09 -44.25 -29.18
N LEU A 286 -38.32 -44.58 -30.46
CA LEU A 286 -37.32 -45.23 -31.32
C LEU A 286 -36.16 -44.26 -31.64
N PRO A 287 -34.93 -44.51 -31.15
CA PRO A 287 -33.80 -43.61 -31.37
C PRO A 287 -33.37 -43.59 -32.85
N ALA A 288 -32.90 -42.45 -33.34
CA ALA A 288 -32.59 -42.24 -34.75
C ALA A 288 -31.59 -43.26 -35.36
N PRO A 289 -30.53 -43.72 -34.66
CA PRO A 289 -29.66 -44.78 -35.17
C PRO A 289 -30.39 -46.11 -35.36
N LEU A 290 -31.30 -46.50 -34.46
CA LEU A 290 -32.12 -47.70 -34.64
C LEU A 290 -33.05 -47.53 -35.84
N GLN A 291 -33.65 -46.35 -36.03
CA GLN A 291 -34.52 -46.10 -37.18
C GLN A 291 -33.77 -46.16 -38.52
N LEU A 292 -32.52 -45.70 -38.56
CA LEU A 292 -31.63 -45.79 -39.71
C LEU A 292 -31.31 -47.27 -40.08
N GLU A 293 -30.80 -48.05 -39.13
CA GLU A 293 -30.42 -49.45 -39.40
C GLU A 293 -31.67 -50.33 -39.65
N ALA A 294 -32.79 -50.06 -38.98
CA ALA A 294 -34.07 -50.72 -39.28
C ALA A 294 -34.59 -50.38 -40.69
N ALA A 295 -34.37 -49.16 -41.19
CA ALA A 295 -34.74 -48.79 -42.55
C ALA A 295 -33.83 -49.46 -43.59
N ARG A 296 -32.53 -49.63 -43.31
CA ARG A 296 -31.60 -50.42 -44.14
C ARG A 296 -32.01 -51.89 -44.22
N ALA A 297 -32.37 -52.50 -43.09
CA ALA A 297 -32.88 -53.86 -43.05
C ALA A 297 -34.20 -54.01 -43.82
N ASP A 298 -35.14 -53.06 -43.70
CA ASP A 298 -36.35 -53.03 -44.55
C ASP A 298 -36.01 -52.89 -46.04
N ARG A 299 -35.03 -52.05 -46.41
CA ARG A 299 -34.62 -51.83 -47.80
C ARG A 299 -33.94 -53.08 -48.40
N LEU A 300 -33.07 -53.74 -47.64
CA LEU A 300 -32.45 -55.02 -48.01
C LEU A 300 -33.51 -56.13 -48.20
N ALA A 301 -34.55 -56.14 -47.35
CA ALA A 301 -35.70 -57.03 -47.46
C ALA A 301 -36.74 -56.61 -48.52
N GLY A 302 -36.46 -55.60 -49.36
CA GLY A 302 -37.36 -55.12 -50.43
C GLY A 302 -38.61 -54.37 -49.94
N ARG A 303 -38.73 -54.06 -48.65
CA ARG A 303 -39.86 -53.35 -48.04
C ARG A 303 -39.68 -51.82 -48.14
N PHE A 304 -39.40 -51.33 -49.35
CA PHE A 304 -39.06 -49.92 -49.62
C PHE A 304 -40.04 -48.91 -49.03
N ALA A 305 -41.34 -49.18 -49.14
CA ALA A 305 -42.39 -48.33 -48.57
C ALA A 305 -42.30 -48.21 -47.03
N ALA A 306 -41.93 -49.28 -46.32
CA ALA A 306 -41.78 -49.28 -44.86
C ALA A 306 -40.48 -48.56 -44.42
N ALA A 307 -39.37 -48.82 -45.12
CA ALA A 307 -38.12 -48.08 -44.93
C ALA A 307 -38.33 -46.56 -45.09
N ARG A 308 -38.97 -46.16 -46.19
CA ARG A 308 -39.29 -44.78 -46.53
C ARG A 308 -40.26 -44.11 -45.55
N ALA A 309 -41.23 -44.86 -45.01
CA ALA A 309 -42.12 -44.36 -43.96
C ALA A 309 -41.34 -44.05 -42.68
N ARG A 310 -40.57 -45.02 -42.16
CA ARG A 310 -39.76 -44.85 -40.93
C ARG A 310 -38.73 -43.73 -41.07
N LEU A 311 -38.05 -43.62 -42.22
CA LEU A 311 -37.09 -42.54 -42.45
C LEU A 311 -37.76 -41.16 -42.44
N ARG A 312 -38.96 -41.03 -43.02
CA ARG A 312 -39.72 -39.77 -42.97
C ARG A 312 -40.17 -39.41 -41.55
N GLU A 313 -40.56 -40.39 -40.76
CA GLU A 313 -40.88 -40.23 -39.33
C GLU A 313 -39.65 -39.80 -38.52
N ALA A 314 -38.53 -40.52 -38.66
CA ALA A 314 -37.26 -40.16 -38.02
C ALA A 314 -36.82 -38.72 -38.35
N ILE A 315 -36.88 -38.33 -39.63
CA ILE A 315 -36.51 -36.98 -40.11
C ILE A 315 -37.48 -35.90 -39.60
N ALA A 316 -38.74 -36.24 -39.34
CA ALA A 316 -39.71 -35.33 -38.72
C ALA A 316 -39.47 -35.16 -37.21
N ASN A 317 -39.05 -36.23 -36.53
CA ASN A 317 -38.87 -36.26 -35.08
C ASN A 317 -37.51 -35.72 -34.61
N VAL A 318 -36.43 -35.82 -35.41
CA VAL A 318 -35.13 -35.20 -35.06
C VAL A 318 -35.06 -33.73 -35.48
N PRO A 319 -34.38 -32.84 -34.71
CA PRO A 319 -34.16 -31.44 -35.07
C PRO A 319 -33.47 -31.22 -36.43
N GLU A 320 -33.58 -30.00 -36.98
CA GLU A 320 -32.91 -29.61 -38.22
C GLU A 320 -31.38 -29.45 -38.11
N GLY A 321 -30.84 -29.41 -36.88
CA GLY A 321 -29.40 -29.39 -36.57
C GLY A 321 -28.90 -30.68 -35.90
N ASP A 322 -29.64 -31.78 -36.02
CA ASP A 322 -29.30 -33.08 -35.43
C ASP A 322 -28.19 -33.81 -36.22
N VAL A 323 -27.34 -34.56 -35.53
CA VAL A 323 -26.19 -35.27 -36.11
C VAL A 323 -26.57 -36.49 -36.96
N ASP A 324 -27.72 -37.13 -36.68
CA ASP A 324 -28.20 -38.29 -37.43
C ASP A 324 -29.00 -37.89 -38.68
N ARG A 325 -29.48 -36.63 -38.74
CA ARG A 325 -30.30 -36.10 -39.84
C ARG A 325 -29.68 -36.31 -41.24
N PRO A 326 -28.37 -36.09 -41.48
CA PRO A 326 -27.77 -36.38 -42.78
C PRO A 326 -27.80 -37.86 -43.16
N ALA A 327 -27.58 -38.76 -42.20
CA ALA A 327 -27.55 -40.21 -42.45
C ALA A 327 -28.95 -40.73 -42.83
N LEU A 328 -29.98 -40.28 -42.09
CA LEU A 328 -31.38 -40.56 -42.43
C LEU A 328 -31.76 -40.02 -43.82
N LEU A 329 -31.33 -38.81 -44.18
CA LEU A 329 -31.61 -38.22 -45.49
C LEU A 329 -30.87 -38.92 -46.64
N ARG A 330 -29.64 -39.39 -46.42
CA ARG A 330 -28.89 -40.21 -47.41
C ARG A 330 -29.53 -41.59 -47.60
N GLU A 331 -29.98 -42.24 -46.53
CA GLU A 331 -30.70 -43.52 -46.65
C GLU A 331 -32.06 -43.36 -47.34
N LEU A 332 -32.76 -42.25 -47.08
CA LEU A 332 -34.00 -41.91 -47.76
C LEU A 332 -33.77 -41.69 -49.27
N ALA A 333 -32.66 -41.07 -49.66
CA ALA A 333 -32.29 -40.93 -51.07
C ALA A 333 -32.04 -42.29 -51.73
N ALA A 334 -31.26 -43.17 -51.08
CA ALA A 334 -30.97 -44.52 -51.59
C ALA A 334 -32.24 -45.37 -51.73
N GLY A 335 -33.21 -45.24 -50.81
CA GLY A 335 -34.52 -45.86 -50.93
C GLY A 335 -35.33 -45.34 -52.12
N LEU A 336 -35.37 -44.02 -52.32
CA LEU A 336 -36.10 -43.39 -53.43
C LEU A 336 -35.47 -43.72 -54.80
N GLU A 337 -34.14 -43.81 -54.89
CA GLU A 337 -33.43 -44.24 -56.09
C GLU A 337 -33.77 -45.68 -56.47
N GLN A 338 -33.84 -46.60 -55.50
CA GLN A 338 -34.26 -47.99 -55.72
C GLN A 338 -35.76 -48.12 -56.06
N GLU A 339 -36.60 -47.16 -55.68
CA GLU A 339 -37.99 -47.04 -56.12
C GLU A 339 -38.15 -46.31 -57.48
N GLY A 340 -37.07 -45.80 -58.07
CA GLY A 340 -37.07 -45.06 -59.34
C GLY A 340 -37.41 -43.56 -59.25
N ASP A 341 -37.63 -43.01 -58.05
CA ASP A 341 -37.87 -41.58 -57.83
C ASP A 341 -36.55 -40.80 -57.77
N ALA A 342 -35.93 -40.63 -58.94
CA ALA A 342 -34.67 -39.88 -59.09
C ALA A 342 -34.79 -38.41 -58.63
N LEU A 343 -35.95 -37.78 -58.77
CA LEU A 343 -36.16 -36.39 -58.34
C LEU A 343 -36.26 -36.30 -56.81
N GLY A 344 -36.98 -37.21 -56.17
CA GLY A 344 -37.03 -37.35 -54.72
C GLY A 344 -35.66 -37.70 -54.11
N ALA A 345 -34.90 -38.59 -54.77
CA ALA A 345 -33.54 -38.93 -54.36
C ALA A 345 -32.60 -37.71 -54.41
N ILE A 346 -32.59 -36.96 -55.52
CA ILE A 346 -31.79 -35.72 -55.64
C ILE A 346 -32.21 -34.67 -54.59
N ALA A 347 -33.51 -34.52 -54.32
CA ALA A 347 -34.00 -33.61 -53.29
C ALA A 347 -33.57 -34.04 -51.88
N ALA A 348 -33.58 -35.34 -51.57
CA ALA A 348 -33.09 -35.88 -50.30
C ALA A 348 -31.56 -35.72 -50.14
N LEU A 349 -30.77 -35.97 -51.19
CA LEU A 349 -29.32 -35.73 -51.19
C LEU A 349 -28.97 -34.25 -50.99
N ARG A 350 -29.69 -33.34 -51.65
CA ARG A 350 -29.52 -31.89 -51.41
C ARG A 350 -29.76 -31.55 -49.93
N ARG A 351 -30.87 -32.02 -49.35
CA ARG A 351 -31.19 -31.78 -47.93
C ARG A 351 -30.16 -32.41 -46.99
N ALA A 352 -29.56 -33.56 -47.34
CA ALA A 352 -28.47 -34.16 -46.58
C ALA A 352 -27.23 -33.27 -46.57
N SER A 353 -26.78 -32.81 -47.75
CA SER A 353 -25.63 -31.91 -47.89
C SER A 353 -25.88 -30.55 -47.22
N GLU A 354 -27.12 -30.04 -47.26
CA GLU A 354 -27.55 -28.85 -46.51
C GLU A 354 -27.52 -29.07 -44.99
N ALA A 355 -27.81 -30.28 -44.50
CA ALA A 355 -27.69 -30.63 -43.08
C ALA A 355 -26.22 -30.77 -42.64
N GLU A 356 -25.38 -31.46 -43.42
CA GLU A 356 -23.93 -31.57 -43.20
C GLU A 356 -23.28 -30.18 -43.13
N SER A 357 -23.53 -29.36 -44.15
CA SER A 357 -23.05 -27.97 -44.21
C SER A 357 -23.54 -27.13 -43.03
N ARG A 358 -24.67 -27.47 -42.38
CA ARG A 358 -25.16 -26.78 -41.17
C ARG A 358 -24.48 -27.29 -39.91
N LEU A 359 -24.22 -28.59 -39.78
CA LEU A 359 -23.46 -29.17 -38.68
C LEU A 359 -22.03 -28.65 -38.65
N GLU A 360 -21.37 -28.57 -39.81
CA GLU A 360 -20.02 -27.99 -39.94
C GLU A 360 -20.01 -26.51 -39.56
N ARG A 361 -20.92 -25.70 -40.11
CA ARG A 361 -21.06 -24.28 -39.72
C ARG A 361 -21.30 -24.14 -38.21
N ALA A 362 -22.24 -24.89 -37.63
CA ALA A 362 -22.50 -24.86 -36.18
C ALA A 362 -21.30 -25.33 -35.33
N LYS A 363 -20.41 -26.18 -35.85
CA LYS A 363 -19.13 -26.52 -35.21
C LYS A 363 -18.18 -25.33 -35.25
N TYR A 364 -17.95 -24.73 -36.42
CA TYR A 364 -17.07 -23.57 -36.59
C TYR A 364 -17.59 -22.32 -35.86
N ASP A 365 -18.89 -22.06 -35.85
CA ASP A 365 -19.51 -20.94 -35.16
C ASP A 365 -19.33 -21.06 -33.64
N ARG A 366 -19.48 -22.26 -33.06
CA ARG A 366 -19.19 -22.52 -31.63
C ARG A 366 -17.71 -22.30 -31.31
N GLN A 367 -16.80 -22.81 -32.16
CA GLN A 367 -15.35 -22.61 -32.01
C GLN A 367 -14.97 -21.12 -32.08
N LEU A 368 -15.53 -20.39 -33.05
CA LEU A 368 -15.25 -18.97 -33.28
C LEU A 368 -15.87 -18.07 -32.20
N ALA A 369 -17.07 -18.38 -31.73
CA ALA A 369 -17.70 -17.68 -30.60
C ALA A 369 -16.87 -17.86 -29.32
N TRP A 370 -16.44 -19.08 -29.00
CA TRP A 370 -15.55 -19.34 -27.88
C TRP A 370 -14.22 -18.58 -27.99
N ALA A 371 -13.57 -18.64 -29.15
CA ALA A 371 -12.31 -17.93 -29.39
C ALA A 371 -12.45 -16.40 -29.23
N ARG A 372 -13.57 -15.82 -29.69
CA ARG A 372 -13.89 -14.39 -29.50
C ARG A 372 -14.11 -14.04 -28.02
N THR A 373 -14.99 -14.76 -27.33
CA THR A 373 -15.28 -14.54 -25.90
C THR A 373 -14.00 -14.63 -25.06
N ARG A 374 -13.13 -15.60 -25.34
CA ARG A 374 -11.84 -15.76 -24.67
C ARG A 374 -10.85 -14.63 -24.98
N PHE A 375 -10.79 -14.16 -26.23
CA PHE A 375 -9.96 -13.01 -26.61
C PHE A 375 -10.43 -11.73 -25.89
N GLU A 376 -11.75 -11.47 -25.88
CA GLU A 376 -12.33 -10.35 -25.15
C GLU A 376 -12.09 -10.43 -23.64
N ALA A 377 -12.17 -11.62 -23.04
CA ALA A 377 -11.86 -11.81 -21.62
C ALA A 377 -10.41 -11.41 -21.30
N VAL A 378 -9.44 -11.92 -22.07
CA VAL A 378 -8.02 -11.55 -21.92
C VAL A 378 -7.78 -10.06 -22.15
N GLU A 379 -8.47 -9.43 -23.11
CA GLU A 379 -8.36 -7.98 -23.33
C GLU A 379 -8.93 -7.17 -22.15
N ARG A 380 -10.04 -7.62 -21.55
CA ARG A 380 -10.64 -7.02 -20.35
C ARG A 380 -9.74 -7.18 -19.12
N GLU A 381 -9.15 -8.36 -18.91
CA GLU A 381 -8.17 -8.63 -17.86
C GLU A 381 -6.95 -7.70 -17.96
N GLN A 382 -6.39 -7.55 -19.16
CA GLN A 382 -5.26 -6.63 -19.40
C GLN A 382 -5.62 -5.17 -19.08
N LYS A 383 -6.83 -4.73 -19.46
CA LYS A 383 -7.35 -3.39 -19.12
C LYS A 383 -7.53 -3.21 -17.61
N ILE A 384 -8.06 -4.21 -16.91
CA ILE A 384 -8.21 -4.19 -15.44
C ILE A 384 -6.82 -4.12 -14.77
N ALA A 385 -5.89 -4.99 -15.14
CA ALA A 385 -4.53 -5.01 -14.58
C ALA A 385 -3.78 -3.68 -14.79
N ALA A 386 -3.95 -3.03 -15.95
CA ALA A 386 -3.41 -1.71 -16.24
C ALA A 386 -4.04 -0.62 -15.34
N LEU A 387 -5.37 -0.60 -15.21
CA LEU A 387 -6.08 0.33 -14.32
C LEU A 387 -5.72 0.10 -12.84
N GLU A 388 -5.46 -1.14 -12.42
CA GLU A 388 -4.97 -1.45 -11.07
C GLU A 388 -3.53 -1.00 -10.85
N ALA A 389 -2.66 -1.08 -11.87
CA ALA A 389 -1.30 -0.54 -11.80
C ALA A 389 -1.34 0.99 -11.66
N GLU A 390 -2.17 1.68 -12.45
CA GLU A 390 -2.35 3.12 -12.34
C GLU A 390 -2.95 3.53 -10.97
N ASN A 391 -3.97 2.83 -10.49
CA ASN A 391 -4.56 3.09 -9.18
C ASN A 391 -3.57 2.83 -8.03
N ARG A 392 -2.66 1.84 -8.16
CA ARG A 392 -1.55 1.64 -7.21
C ARG A 392 -0.58 2.82 -7.22
N LEU A 393 -0.20 3.33 -8.40
CA LEU A 393 0.64 4.52 -8.54
C LEU A 393 -0.02 5.76 -7.90
N ARG A 394 -1.27 6.07 -8.27
CA ARG A 394 -2.04 7.20 -7.71
C ARG A 394 -2.17 7.10 -6.18
N ARG A 395 -2.40 5.90 -5.62
CA ARG A 395 -2.40 5.67 -4.15
C ARG A 395 -1.03 5.87 -3.52
N ALA A 396 0.07 5.52 -4.19
CA ALA A 396 1.42 5.76 -3.70
C ALA A 396 1.77 7.26 -3.70
N GLU A 397 1.43 7.99 -4.77
CA GLU A 397 1.58 9.46 -4.82
C GLU A 397 0.79 10.16 -3.72
N LEU A 398 -0.47 9.78 -3.50
CA LEU A 398 -1.30 10.35 -2.43
C LEU A 398 -0.69 10.10 -1.05
N ARG A 399 -0.17 8.88 -0.79
CA ARG A 399 0.57 8.57 0.45
C ARG A 399 1.85 9.40 0.58
N GLN A 400 2.59 9.64 -0.50
CA GLN A 400 3.78 10.50 -0.47
C GLN A 400 3.39 11.95 -0.16
N ARG A 401 2.33 12.49 -0.78
CA ARG A 401 1.83 13.84 -0.53
C ARG A 401 1.33 14.01 0.91
N THR A 402 0.60 13.04 1.46
CA THR A 402 0.15 13.14 2.87
C THR A 402 1.31 13.00 3.86
N LEU A 403 2.29 12.12 3.63
CA LEU A 403 3.50 12.05 4.45
C LEU A 403 4.32 13.36 4.41
N LEU A 404 4.40 14.02 3.25
CA LEU A 404 5.02 15.35 3.15
C LEU A 404 4.26 16.41 3.94
N LEU A 405 2.92 16.44 3.87
CA LEU A 405 2.10 17.35 4.68
C LEU A 405 2.26 17.07 6.19
N TRP A 406 2.27 15.81 6.62
CA TRP A 406 2.50 15.43 8.02
C TRP A 406 3.89 15.82 8.53
N SER A 407 4.94 15.66 7.73
CA SER A 407 6.31 16.08 8.11
C SER A 407 6.48 17.61 8.14
N ILE A 408 5.80 18.36 7.26
CA ILE A 408 5.70 19.82 7.35
C ILE A 408 4.96 20.23 8.64
N ALA A 409 3.83 19.60 8.95
CA ALA A 409 3.08 19.87 10.18
C ALA A 409 3.91 19.55 11.45
N ALA A 410 4.60 18.41 11.47
CA ALA A 410 5.45 18.01 12.60
C ALA A 410 6.67 18.94 12.79
N THR A 411 7.30 19.38 11.70
CA THR A 411 8.44 20.33 11.78
C THR A 411 7.98 21.73 12.18
N ALA A 412 6.82 22.19 11.72
CA ALA A 412 6.21 23.44 12.20
C ALA A 412 5.85 23.38 13.69
N LEU A 413 5.28 22.27 14.17
CA LEU A 413 4.97 22.04 15.58
C LEU A 413 6.25 22.01 16.44
N ALA A 414 7.31 21.32 15.98
CA ALA A 414 8.60 21.29 16.67
C ALA A 414 9.26 22.68 16.73
N PHE A 415 9.18 23.47 15.66
CA PHE A 415 9.65 24.86 15.65
C PHE A 415 8.85 25.75 16.62
N PHE A 416 7.52 25.60 16.66
CA PHE A 416 6.67 26.31 17.62
C PHE A 416 7.00 25.93 19.07
N ALA A 417 7.16 24.64 19.37
CA ALA A 417 7.57 24.17 20.69
C ALA A 417 8.95 24.72 21.10
N ALA A 418 9.93 24.73 20.18
CA ALA A 418 11.24 25.32 20.41
C ALA A 418 11.16 26.84 20.66
N ALA A 419 10.32 27.56 19.91
CA ALA A 419 10.08 28.99 20.12
C ALA A 419 9.42 29.28 21.48
N VAL A 420 8.48 28.44 21.92
CA VAL A 420 7.88 28.51 23.26
C VAL A 420 8.93 28.25 24.35
N VAL A 421 9.78 27.23 24.20
CA VAL A 421 10.90 26.96 25.14
C VAL A 421 11.87 28.14 25.21
N VAL A 422 12.23 28.75 24.07
CA VAL A 422 13.09 29.95 24.03
C VAL A 422 12.41 31.15 24.70
N LEU A 423 11.11 31.35 24.51
CA LEU A 423 10.33 32.41 25.18
C LEU A 423 10.24 32.19 26.70
N LEU A 424 9.99 30.96 27.15
CA LEU A 424 9.98 30.60 28.56
C LEU A 424 11.37 30.77 29.19
N HIS A 425 12.43 30.35 28.50
CA HIS A 425 13.81 30.52 28.98
C HIS A 425 14.22 32.00 29.02
N ARG A 426 13.82 32.82 28.04
CA ARG A 426 14.01 34.29 28.08
C ARG A 426 13.26 34.92 29.26
N ARG A 427 12.00 34.55 29.50
CA ARG A 427 11.23 35.00 30.67
C ARG A 427 11.87 34.57 32.01
N HIS A 428 12.42 33.35 32.06
CA HIS A 428 13.12 32.86 33.24
C HIS A 428 14.42 33.65 33.51
N ARG A 429 15.24 33.92 32.48
CA ARG A 429 16.43 34.77 32.62
C ARG A 429 16.08 36.21 33.02
N ALA A 430 15.00 36.77 32.48
CA ALA A 430 14.53 38.10 32.87
C ALA A 430 14.20 38.17 34.37
N ARG A 431 13.40 37.21 34.88
CA ARG A 431 13.07 37.11 36.30
C ARG A 431 14.29 36.92 37.19
N LEU A 432 15.27 36.10 36.79
CA LEU A 432 16.53 35.97 37.54
C LEU A 432 17.30 37.30 37.58
N ALA A 433 17.41 37.99 36.44
CA ALA A 433 18.08 39.29 36.36
C ALA A 433 17.30 40.43 37.06
N GLU A 434 16.00 40.26 37.31
CA GLU A 434 15.18 41.15 38.15
C GLU A 434 15.43 40.87 39.64
N ALA A 435 15.41 39.61 40.06
CA ALA A 435 15.72 39.19 41.43
C ALA A 435 17.17 39.55 41.84
N GLU A 436 18.14 39.36 40.95
CA GLU A 436 19.53 39.83 41.17
C GLU A 436 19.63 41.35 41.36
N ARG A 437 18.79 42.14 40.68
CA ARG A 437 18.77 43.59 40.85
C ARG A 437 18.13 43.98 42.19
N GLN A 438 17.02 43.34 42.57
CA GLN A 438 16.39 43.54 43.88
C GLN A 438 17.37 43.24 45.02
N ALA A 439 18.04 42.08 44.99
CA ALA A 439 19.02 41.70 46.01
C ALA A 439 20.22 42.68 46.10
N ARG A 440 20.66 43.28 44.98
CA ARG A 440 21.68 44.33 44.98
C ARG A 440 21.18 45.62 45.65
N TYR A 441 19.98 46.08 45.30
CA TYR A 441 19.38 47.27 45.93
C TYR A 441 19.12 47.09 47.44
N GLU A 442 18.72 45.90 47.88
CA GLU A 442 18.54 45.58 49.31
C GLU A 442 19.87 45.60 50.08
N ALA A 443 20.94 45.03 49.50
CA ALA A 443 22.28 45.09 50.09
C ALA A 443 22.84 46.53 50.14
N GLU A 444 22.55 47.34 49.12
CA GLU A 444 22.94 48.75 49.05
C GLU A 444 22.18 49.61 50.09
N LEU A 445 20.86 49.41 50.25
CA LEU A 445 20.08 50.02 51.35
C LEU A 445 20.57 49.61 52.73
N ALA A 446 20.95 48.34 52.92
CA ALA A 446 21.50 47.86 54.18
C ALA A 446 22.81 48.58 54.53
N ARG A 447 23.69 48.79 53.53
CA ARG A 447 24.95 49.53 53.69
C ARG A 447 24.71 50.99 54.08
N TYR A 448 23.78 51.68 53.41
CA TYR A 448 23.43 53.06 53.78
C TYR A 448 22.86 53.18 55.20
N ARG A 449 22.02 52.23 55.63
CA ARG A 449 21.53 52.18 57.02
C ARG A 449 22.65 51.99 58.04
N GLN A 450 23.64 51.16 57.71
CA GLN A 450 24.79 50.92 58.59
C GLN A 450 25.69 52.17 58.70
N GLN A 451 25.87 52.92 57.62
CA GLN A 451 26.58 54.21 57.64
C GLN A 451 25.84 55.27 58.45
N ALA A 452 24.51 55.38 58.29
CA ALA A 452 23.69 56.31 59.07
C ALA A 452 23.72 56.00 60.59
N ALA A 453 23.82 54.72 60.97
CA ALA A 453 23.93 54.31 62.37
C ALA A 453 25.30 54.65 62.99
N ALA A 454 26.39 54.66 62.21
CA ALA A 454 27.70 55.10 62.68
C ALA A 454 27.71 56.61 63.00
N LEU A 455 27.18 57.43 62.09
CA LEU A 455 27.09 58.89 62.24
C LEU A 455 26.35 59.35 63.50
N ASP A 456 25.35 58.59 63.98
CA ASP A 456 24.65 58.90 65.22
C ASP A 456 25.47 58.53 66.49
N VAL A 457 26.39 57.57 66.39
CA VAL A 457 27.35 57.28 67.46
C VAL A 457 28.43 58.37 67.52
N ASP A 458 28.99 58.74 66.36
CA ASP A 458 30.01 59.79 66.26
C ASP A 458 29.48 61.14 66.76
N ARG A 459 28.22 61.49 66.46
CA ARG A 459 27.57 62.71 66.98
C ARG A 459 27.50 62.75 68.51
N ARG A 460 27.23 61.62 69.16
CA ARG A 460 27.18 61.53 70.63
C ARG A 460 28.58 61.63 71.25
N LEU A 461 29.57 61.02 70.60
CA LEU A 461 30.98 61.12 71.01
C LEU A 461 31.49 62.57 70.91
N LEU A 462 31.19 63.26 69.81
CA LEU A 462 31.55 64.67 69.61
C LEU A 462 30.90 65.60 70.65
N LYS A 463 29.63 65.38 71.01
CA LYS A 463 28.98 66.16 72.09
C LYS A 463 29.64 65.89 73.45
N ALA A 464 29.91 64.64 73.79
CA ALA A 464 30.63 64.30 75.03
C ALA A 464 32.01 64.97 75.10
N LEU A 465 32.78 64.97 74.00
CA LEU A 465 34.08 65.65 73.91
C LEU A 465 33.97 67.19 73.95
N PHE A 466 32.85 67.77 73.52
CA PHE A 466 32.60 69.20 73.60
C PHE A 466 32.29 69.65 75.04
N ASP A 467 31.58 68.81 75.81
CA ASP A 467 31.25 69.05 77.23
C ASP A 467 32.38 68.76 78.21
N ASP A 468 33.38 67.97 77.80
CA ASP A 468 34.59 67.66 78.59
C ASP A 468 35.67 68.76 78.50
N ARG A 469 35.41 69.86 77.77
CA ARG A 469 36.29 71.03 77.70
C ARG A 469 36.07 71.97 78.87
N ASP A 470 37.15 72.31 79.58
CA ASP A 470 37.16 73.32 80.66
C ASP A 470 36.92 74.75 80.13
N ASP A 471 37.35 75.04 78.89
CA ASP A 471 37.10 76.33 78.26
C ASP A 471 35.63 76.50 77.85
N ALA A 472 34.99 77.52 78.41
CA ALA A 472 33.57 77.83 78.21
C ALA A 472 33.29 78.35 76.80
N VAL A 473 32.65 77.53 75.96
CA VAL A 473 32.36 77.83 74.56
C VAL A 473 30.90 77.56 74.20
N CYS A 474 30.31 78.51 73.47
CA CYS A 474 29.01 78.37 72.83
C CYS A 474 29.15 78.56 71.32
N VAL A 475 28.37 77.83 70.52
CA VAL A 475 28.30 78.00 69.06
C VAL A 475 26.89 78.48 68.71
N ILE A 476 26.82 79.60 68.02
CA ILE A 476 25.58 80.24 67.57
C ILE A 476 25.56 80.32 66.04
N ASP A 477 24.40 80.49 65.42
CA ASP A 477 24.31 80.86 64.01
C ASP A 477 24.39 82.38 63.79
N ALA A 478 24.34 82.80 62.53
CA ALA A 478 24.32 84.21 62.14
C ALA A 478 23.07 84.99 62.61
N GLU A 479 21.99 84.33 63.02
CA GLU A 479 20.81 84.96 63.65
C GLU A 479 20.97 85.09 65.17
N GLY A 480 22.01 84.47 65.75
CA GLY A 480 22.33 84.48 67.17
C GLY A 480 21.64 83.36 67.97
N LEU A 481 21.07 82.36 67.31
CA LEU A 481 20.47 81.19 67.95
C LEU A 481 21.56 80.18 68.35
N VAL A 482 21.47 79.65 69.56
CA VAL A 482 22.46 78.68 70.08
C VAL A 482 22.26 77.31 69.42
N LEU A 483 23.26 76.85 68.69
CA LEU A 483 23.27 75.53 68.05
C LEU A 483 23.85 74.44 68.96
N THR A 484 24.83 74.80 69.78
CA THR A 484 25.34 73.97 70.89
C THR A 484 26.02 74.87 71.91
N ILE A 485 25.95 74.51 73.19
CA ILE A 485 26.66 75.16 74.28
C ILE A 485 27.31 74.06 75.13
N ASN A 486 28.57 74.26 75.52
CA ASN A 486 29.24 73.27 76.36
C ASN A 486 28.93 73.47 77.85
N ARG A 487 29.18 72.43 78.63
CA ARG A 487 29.00 72.46 80.08
C ARG A 487 29.68 73.68 80.75
N ALA A 488 30.93 73.98 80.41
CA ALA A 488 31.65 75.11 80.98
C ALA A 488 30.97 76.46 80.67
N ALA A 489 30.41 76.66 79.47
CA ALA A 489 29.62 77.84 79.13
C ALA A 489 28.26 77.91 79.85
N CYS A 490 27.58 76.77 80.03
CA CYS A 490 26.38 76.69 80.86
C CYS A 490 26.67 77.12 82.32
N GLU A 491 27.78 76.66 82.91
CA GLU A 491 28.23 77.07 84.25
C GLU A 491 28.69 78.54 84.28
N ALA A 492 29.40 79.03 83.25
CA ALA A 492 29.86 80.42 83.13
C ALA A 492 28.75 81.45 82.87
N LEU A 493 27.61 81.04 82.29
CA LEU A 493 26.41 81.87 82.09
C LEU A 493 25.33 81.63 83.16
N ALA A 494 25.44 80.56 83.96
CA ALA A 494 24.42 80.06 84.87
C ALA A 494 23.07 79.77 84.16
N VAL A 495 23.13 79.01 83.06
CA VAL A 495 21.97 78.56 82.25
C VAL A 495 21.97 77.04 82.06
N ALA A 496 20.84 76.47 81.68
CA ALA A 496 20.73 75.04 81.32
C ALA A 496 20.72 74.87 79.79
N GLU A 497 21.43 73.86 79.28
CA GLU A 497 21.55 73.59 77.84
C GLU A 497 20.18 73.39 77.16
N GLU A 498 19.33 72.57 77.75
CA GLU A 498 18.00 72.18 77.23
C GLU A 498 17.06 73.37 77.00
N THR A 499 17.27 74.48 77.71
CA THR A 499 16.52 75.74 77.58
C THR A 499 17.25 76.79 76.75
N THR A 500 18.51 76.54 76.39
CA THR A 500 19.39 77.51 75.70
C THR A 500 19.57 77.15 74.23
N VAL A 501 19.77 75.86 73.91
CA VAL A 501 19.91 75.38 72.52
C VAL A 501 18.59 75.58 71.76
N GLY A 502 18.67 76.24 70.60
CA GLY A 502 17.53 76.71 69.82
C GLY A 502 16.95 78.06 70.26
N GLY A 503 17.53 78.70 71.29
CA GLY A 503 17.14 80.03 71.78
C GLY A 503 18.17 81.14 71.47
N PRO A 504 17.81 82.43 71.56
CA PRO A 504 18.72 83.53 71.24
C PRO A 504 19.74 83.76 72.36
N PHE A 505 21.04 83.72 72.04
CA PHE A 505 22.12 83.84 73.02
C PHE A 505 22.10 85.16 73.81
N ALA A 506 21.58 86.24 73.21
CA ALA A 506 21.42 87.53 73.86
C ALA A 506 20.58 87.47 75.15
N GLU A 507 19.70 86.46 75.32
CA GLU A 507 18.90 86.31 76.53
C GLU A 507 19.75 85.99 77.78
N CYS A 508 20.88 85.29 77.61
CA CYS A 508 21.83 84.98 78.67
C CYS A 508 22.57 86.23 79.23
N LEU A 509 22.45 87.37 78.55
CA LEU A 509 23.10 88.64 78.90
C LEU A 509 22.11 89.64 79.51
N ARG A 510 22.61 90.47 80.44
CA ARG A 510 21.82 91.55 81.06
C ARG A 510 21.33 92.54 80.02
N ALA A 511 20.07 93.00 80.17
CA ALA A 511 19.35 93.74 79.12
C ALA A 511 20.08 94.97 78.56
N ASP A 512 20.80 95.71 79.40
CA ASP A 512 21.59 96.90 79.06
C ASP A 512 22.89 96.60 78.27
N ARG A 513 23.19 95.32 78.00
CA ARG A 513 24.31 94.88 77.14
C ARG A 513 23.84 94.09 75.91
N ARG A 514 22.53 93.88 75.71
CA ARG A 514 22.00 93.11 74.56
C ARG A 514 22.19 93.83 73.24
N GLU A 515 21.90 95.13 73.18
CA GLU A 515 22.18 95.96 71.99
C GLU A 515 23.67 95.94 71.62
N ALA A 516 24.56 95.94 72.62
CA ALA A 516 26.01 95.84 72.41
C ALA A 516 26.47 94.44 71.95
N PHE A 517 25.69 93.38 72.22
CA PHE A 517 25.92 92.05 71.67
C PHE A 517 25.44 91.97 70.22
N HIS A 518 24.24 92.46 69.91
CA HIS A 518 23.74 92.48 68.52
C HIS A 518 24.61 93.34 67.61
N ALA A 519 25.04 94.52 68.04
CA ALA A 519 25.99 95.34 67.28
C ALA A 519 27.38 94.68 67.10
N ALA A 520 27.80 93.82 68.03
CA ALA A 520 29.02 93.04 67.90
C ALA A 520 28.85 91.82 66.97
N LEU A 521 27.61 91.31 66.81
CA LEU A 521 27.24 90.24 65.89
C LEU A 521 27.11 90.77 64.45
N GLU A 522 26.42 91.90 64.26
CA GLU A 522 26.31 92.61 62.97
C GLU A 522 27.68 93.10 62.47
N GLY A 523 28.57 93.52 63.38
CA GLY A 523 29.93 93.96 63.04
C GLY A 523 30.95 92.86 62.72
N MET A 524 30.55 91.59 62.65
CA MET A 524 31.46 90.46 62.41
C MET A 524 32.09 90.47 61.00
N GLU A 525 31.45 91.11 60.01
CA GLU A 525 32.01 91.19 58.63
C GLU A 525 33.33 91.97 58.56
N ASP A 526 33.55 92.95 59.46
CA ASP A 526 34.73 93.83 59.49
C ASP A 526 35.84 93.34 60.45
N ALA A 527 35.58 92.38 61.33
CA ALA A 527 36.51 91.98 62.40
C ALA A 527 36.47 90.47 62.74
N ALA A 528 37.59 89.78 62.48
CA ALA A 528 37.72 88.33 62.69
C ALA A 528 37.59 87.85 64.16
N ALA A 529 37.67 88.75 65.14
CA ALA A 529 37.37 88.47 66.54
C ALA A 529 36.90 89.74 67.27
N SER A 530 35.68 89.72 67.83
CA SER A 530 35.05 90.85 68.51
C SER A 530 35.03 90.65 70.04
N PRO A 531 35.90 91.33 70.82
CA PRO A 531 35.97 91.19 72.27
C PRO A 531 34.91 92.04 72.98
N LEU A 532 33.84 91.40 73.46
CA LEU A 532 32.75 92.01 74.20
C LEU A 532 32.97 91.90 75.72
N ARG A 533 32.62 92.96 76.46
CA ARG A 533 32.44 92.91 77.92
C ARG A 533 30.96 93.00 78.25
N ALA A 534 30.41 91.91 78.78
CA ALA A 534 29.00 91.78 79.13
C ALA A 534 28.83 91.56 80.65
N HIS A 535 27.58 91.52 81.08
CA HIS A 535 27.22 91.09 82.43
C HIS A 535 26.21 89.95 82.32
N ARG A 536 26.39 88.89 83.13
CA ARG A 536 25.51 87.73 83.19
C ARG A 536 24.09 88.15 83.57
N ALA A 537 23.07 87.58 82.93
CA ALA A 537 21.67 87.99 83.17
C ALA A 537 21.16 87.71 84.60
N SER A 538 21.69 86.67 85.27
CA SER A 538 21.19 86.17 86.56
C SER A 538 21.70 86.93 87.78
N ASP A 539 22.99 87.28 87.82
CA ASP A 539 23.66 87.89 88.99
C ASP A 539 24.41 89.19 88.68
N GLY A 540 24.56 89.56 87.41
CA GLY A 540 25.33 90.72 86.96
C GLY A 540 26.86 90.53 87.00
N ALA A 541 27.38 89.31 87.18
CA ALA A 541 28.81 89.03 87.11
C ALA A 541 29.40 89.47 85.76
N ALA A 542 30.59 90.07 85.81
CA ALA A 542 31.26 90.57 84.61
C ALA A 542 31.83 89.40 83.79
N LEU A 543 31.52 89.38 82.49
CA LEU A 543 31.96 88.38 81.54
C LEU A 543 32.86 89.03 80.48
N ARG A 544 33.99 88.40 80.17
CA ARG A 544 34.76 88.71 78.95
C ARG A 544 34.42 87.66 77.91
N MET A 545 34.07 88.11 76.72
CA MET A 545 33.54 87.25 75.67
C MET A 545 34.23 87.60 74.37
N THR A 546 34.55 86.61 73.55
CA THR A 546 35.10 86.83 72.21
C THR A 546 34.20 86.09 71.23
N LEU A 547 33.59 86.84 70.31
CA LEU A 547 32.90 86.27 69.16
C LEU A 547 33.91 86.10 68.02
N SER A 548 33.96 84.94 67.38
CA SER A 548 34.84 84.63 66.24
C SER A 548 34.14 83.70 65.26
N GLU A 549 34.27 83.94 63.95
CA GLU A 549 33.66 83.08 62.93
C GLU A 549 34.37 81.71 62.86
N TRP A 550 33.59 80.62 62.87
CA TRP A 550 34.12 79.27 62.79
C TRP A 550 34.39 78.86 61.34
N ALA A 551 35.50 79.38 60.81
CA ALA A 551 36.05 79.10 59.50
C ALA A 551 35.23 79.64 58.29
N ARG A 552 35.93 79.72 57.16
CA ARG A 552 35.81 80.83 56.18
C ARG A 552 34.66 80.73 55.16
N ASP A 553 33.70 79.84 55.39
CA ASP A 553 32.67 79.48 54.39
C ASP A 553 31.32 79.04 55.02
N GLY A 554 31.01 79.43 56.27
CA GLY A 554 29.67 79.13 56.79
C GLY A 554 29.33 79.48 58.23
N GLY A 555 28.91 80.73 58.47
CA GLY A 555 27.69 81.08 59.23
C GLY A 555 27.56 80.64 60.69
N LEU A 556 28.61 80.05 61.26
CA LEU A 556 28.70 79.56 62.64
C LEU A 556 29.63 80.50 63.41
N ILE A 557 29.12 81.08 64.49
CA ILE A 557 29.86 82.04 65.31
C ILE A 557 30.17 81.36 66.64
N LEU A 558 31.46 81.25 66.94
CA LEU A 558 31.97 80.67 68.17
C LEU A 558 32.13 81.80 69.20
N VAL A 559 31.42 81.66 70.32
CA VAL A 559 31.43 82.58 71.46
C VAL A 559 32.25 81.94 72.57
N ALA A 560 33.52 82.34 72.68
CA ALA A 560 34.38 81.97 73.79
C ALA A 560 34.08 82.87 75.00
N ILE A 561 33.88 82.29 76.18
CA ILE A 561 33.41 82.98 77.40
C ILE A 561 34.49 82.87 78.49
N ALA A 562 35.39 83.84 78.54
CA ALA A 562 36.45 83.87 79.53
C ALA A 562 35.96 84.44 80.88
N ALA A 563 35.80 83.55 81.86
CA ALA A 563 36.54 83.74 83.10
C ALA A 563 38.04 83.51 82.81
N ASP A 564 38.96 84.24 83.45
CA ASP A 564 40.35 84.38 82.97
C ASP A 564 41.24 83.09 82.97
N GLY A 565 41.32 82.31 81.84
CA GLY A 565 42.54 81.56 81.36
C GLY A 565 42.47 80.17 80.58
N SER A 566 43.22 79.98 79.45
CA SER A 566 43.79 78.74 78.77
C SER A 566 43.01 77.83 77.71
N GLU A 567 43.66 76.82 77.04
CA GLU A 567 44.12 76.81 75.58
C GLU A 567 44.66 75.43 74.95
N THR A 568 44.49 75.14 73.61
CA THR A 568 45.17 74.13 72.63
C THR A 568 44.92 72.56 72.69
N ASP A 569 45.35 71.57 71.82
CA ASP A 569 45.45 71.20 70.32
C ASP A 569 45.76 69.63 70.17
N ASP A 570 45.97 68.78 69.09
CA ASP A 570 46.17 68.72 67.58
C ASP A 570 45.83 67.28 66.91
N ILE A 571 46.33 66.81 65.69
CA ILE A 571 45.64 65.87 64.68
C ILE A 571 46.56 64.93 63.73
N VAL A 572 46.07 64.02 62.79
CA VAL A 572 46.61 63.48 61.41
C VAL A 572 46.12 62.05 60.80
N THR A 573 46.27 61.68 59.47
CA THR A 573 45.87 60.39 58.67
C THR A 573 46.93 59.80 57.61
N ASP A 574 46.85 58.92 56.53
CA ASP A 574 45.83 58.20 55.60
C ASP A 574 46.37 57.07 54.56
N ASP A 575 45.53 56.49 53.63
CA ASP A 575 45.70 55.79 52.24
C ASP A 575 45.95 54.22 51.90
N ALA A 576 45.95 53.72 50.60
CA ALA A 576 45.79 52.28 50.08
C ALA A 576 46.30 51.83 48.60
N VAL A 577 45.56 51.00 47.78
CA VAL A 577 45.57 50.79 46.23
C VAL A 577 46.02 49.42 45.49
N SER A 578 45.90 49.26 44.11
CA SER A 578 46.10 48.10 43.12
C SER A 578 46.37 48.57 41.60
N PRO A 579 46.31 47.90 40.36
CA PRO A 579 45.94 46.54 39.73
C PRO A 579 46.82 45.98 38.49
N ALA A 580 46.39 45.02 37.58
CA ALA A 580 47.19 44.48 36.39
C ALA A 580 46.49 43.72 35.13
N PRO A 581 46.99 43.74 33.82
CA PRO A 581 46.40 43.02 32.59
C PRO A 581 47.29 42.49 31.34
N THR A 582 46.69 41.87 30.25
CA THR A 582 47.09 41.63 28.77
C THR A 582 48.07 40.48 28.23
N VAL A 583 48.28 40.11 26.90
CA VAL A 583 47.42 39.55 25.73
C VAL A 583 48.12 39.10 24.36
N ALA A 584 47.64 38.04 23.61
CA ALA A 584 47.78 37.59 22.13
C ALA A 584 49.15 37.14 21.46
N PRO A 585 49.37 36.70 20.13
CA PRO A 585 48.58 36.36 18.87
C PRO A 585 49.03 35.11 17.94
N GLU A 586 48.62 34.93 16.64
CA GLU A 586 48.94 33.81 15.64
C GLU A 586 48.90 34.17 14.09
N ARG A 587 49.53 33.35 13.16
CA ARG A 587 49.23 33.21 11.66
C ARG A 587 50.15 32.24 10.85
N ALA A 588 49.62 31.27 10.04
CA ALA A 588 50.44 30.51 9.04
C ALA A 588 49.73 29.78 7.84
N GLU A 589 48.65 28.99 8.04
CA GLU A 589 48.38 27.79 7.20
C GLU A 589 47.79 27.95 5.78
N ALA A 590 47.38 29.16 5.35
CA ALA A 590 46.35 29.32 4.30
C ALA A 590 46.69 28.86 2.86
N SER A 591 47.95 28.60 2.51
CA SER A 591 48.39 28.51 1.10
C SER A 591 48.10 27.17 0.39
N SER A 592 48.13 26.03 1.11
CA SER A 592 48.17 24.69 0.49
C SER A 592 46.83 24.21 -0.08
N GLN A 593 45.71 24.70 0.46
CA GLN A 593 44.38 24.12 0.20
C GLN A 593 43.79 24.50 -1.17
N ASP A 594 44.16 25.66 -1.73
CA ASP A 594 43.56 26.16 -2.97
C ASP A 594 44.13 25.51 -4.24
N ASP A 595 45.39 25.10 -4.26
CA ASP A 595 45.99 24.43 -5.43
C ASP A 595 45.38 23.04 -5.66
N PHE A 596 45.08 22.30 -4.58
CA PHE A 596 44.33 21.04 -4.68
C PHE A 596 42.94 21.25 -5.27
N ARG A 597 42.27 22.36 -4.94
CA ARG A 597 40.95 22.72 -5.49
C ARG A 597 41.02 23.02 -7.00
N ARG A 598 42.13 23.59 -7.50
CA ARG A 598 42.39 23.81 -8.94
C ARG A 598 42.58 22.49 -9.69
N ALA A 599 43.47 21.62 -9.20
CA ALA A 599 43.77 20.34 -9.83
C ALA A 599 42.52 19.46 -10.05
N LEU A 600 41.56 19.46 -9.12
CA LEU A 600 40.31 18.71 -9.24
C LEU A 600 39.36 19.26 -10.32
N VAL A 601 39.31 20.58 -10.52
CA VAL A 601 38.47 21.21 -11.57
C VAL A 601 39.11 20.99 -12.95
N GLU A 602 40.42 21.13 -13.06
CA GLU A 602 41.15 20.85 -14.31
C GLU A 602 41.00 19.39 -14.75
N LEU A 603 41.11 18.43 -13.82
CA LEU A 603 40.85 17.03 -14.11
C LEU A 603 39.40 16.82 -14.57
N MET A 604 38.41 17.37 -13.88
CA MET A 604 37.00 17.20 -14.26
C MET A 604 36.68 17.79 -15.65
N LEU A 605 37.31 18.91 -16.02
CA LEU A 605 37.18 19.49 -17.36
C LEU A 605 37.81 18.58 -18.44
N ALA A 606 39.02 18.06 -18.20
CA ALA A 606 39.67 17.12 -19.10
C ALA A 606 38.88 15.80 -19.28
N VAL A 607 38.19 15.34 -18.24
CA VAL A 607 37.29 14.17 -18.28
C VAL A 607 36.10 14.40 -19.22
N VAL A 608 35.48 15.58 -19.17
CA VAL A 608 34.33 15.92 -20.02
C VAL A 608 34.77 16.11 -21.47
N ASP A 609 35.85 16.86 -21.71
CA ASP A 609 36.42 17.10 -23.05
C ASP A 609 36.82 15.79 -23.75
N ALA A 610 37.53 14.88 -23.05
CA ALA A 610 37.88 13.57 -23.58
C ALA A 610 36.65 12.69 -23.90
N TRP A 611 35.58 12.78 -23.09
CA TRP A 611 34.34 12.06 -23.36
C TRP A 611 33.55 12.63 -24.54
N GLU A 612 33.42 13.96 -24.63
CA GLU A 612 32.63 14.63 -25.67
C GLU A 612 33.28 14.43 -27.06
N ARG A 613 34.62 14.43 -27.14
CA ARG A 613 35.37 14.04 -28.37
C ARG A 613 35.21 12.56 -28.75
N HIS A 614 35.18 11.66 -27.77
CA HIS A 614 35.11 10.21 -28.01
C HIS A 614 33.70 9.74 -28.41
N SER A 615 32.67 10.28 -27.77
CA SER A 615 31.28 9.81 -27.91
C SER A 615 30.41 10.64 -28.86
N GLY A 616 30.79 11.90 -29.13
CA GLY A 616 29.90 12.89 -29.74
C GLY A 616 28.78 13.38 -28.81
N SER A 617 28.69 12.87 -27.58
CA SER A 617 27.60 13.10 -26.64
C SER A 617 28.04 13.92 -25.43
N GLY A 618 27.23 14.92 -25.08
CA GLY A 618 27.48 15.83 -23.97
C GLY A 618 27.53 15.16 -22.59
N ARG A 619 28.15 15.86 -21.62
CA ARG A 619 28.35 15.49 -20.20
C ARG A 619 27.21 14.80 -19.43
N LEU A 620 25.96 14.90 -19.88
CA LEU A 620 24.82 14.18 -19.27
C LEU A 620 24.89 12.67 -19.53
N GLU A 621 25.30 12.27 -20.73
CA GLU A 621 25.44 10.85 -21.07
C GLU A 621 26.60 10.21 -20.31
N LEU A 622 27.68 10.96 -20.07
CA LEU A 622 28.78 10.55 -19.18
C LEU A 622 28.28 10.31 -17.75
N ALA A 623 27.41 11.18 -17.21
CA ALA A 623 26.83 10.98 -15.88
C ALA A 623 25.99 9.68 -15.82
N GLU A 624 25.16 9.45 -16.83
CA GLU A 624 24.28 8.27 -16.93
C GLU A 624 25.05 6.96 -17.15
N LYS A 625 25.94 6.91 -18.16
CA LYS A 625 26.73 5.70 -18.49
C LYS A 625 27.76 5.34 -17.41
N SER A 626 28.40 6.33 -16.77
CA SER A 626 29.33 6.05 -15.66
C SER A 626 28.60 5.66 -14.36
N ARG A 627 27.36 6.11 -14.18
CA ARG A 627 26.56 6.00 -12.93
C ARG A 627 27.23 6.62 -11.69
N ILE A 628 28.33 7.35 -11.84
CA ILE A 628 29.04 8.05 -10.75
C ILE A 628 28.24 9.27 -10.30
N TRP A 629 27.60 9.96 -11.23
CA TRP A 629 26.88 11.21 -10.99
C TRP A 629 25.39 11.01 -11.23
N ARG A 630 24.57 11.25 -10.19
CA ARG A 630 23.11 11.12 -10.31
C ARG A 630 22.55 12.21 -11.23
N VAL A 631 21.81 11.78 -12.24
CA VAL A 631 21.00 12.65 -13.11
C VAL A 631 19.63 12.90 -12.44
N THR A 632 19.13 14.13 -12.53
CA THR A 632 17.82 14.60 -12.06
C THR A 632 17.08 15.27 -13.21
N ILE A 633 15.74 15.30 -13.14
CA ILE A 633 14.91 16.13 -14.01
C ILE A 633 14.61 17.43 -13.25
N ASP A 634 15.04 18.56 -13.82
CA ASP A 634 14.84 19.90 -13.29
C ASP A 634 14.17 20.75 -14.39
N ASP A 635 13.00 21.32 -14.10
CA ASP A 635 12.21 22.14 -15.04
C ASP A 635 12.04 21.50 -16.45
N GLY A 636 11.75 20.19 -16.46
CA GLY A 636 11.57 19.40 -17.67
C GLY A 636 12.86 19.04 -18.43
N ARG A 637 14.04 19.30 -17.87
CA ARG A 637 15.34 19.03 -18.50
C ARG A 637 16.23 18.14 -17.63
N LEU A 638 16.97 17.22 -18.24
CA LEU A 638 17.93 16.37 -17.54
C LEU A 638 19.15 17.19 -17.08
N ARG A 639 19.60 16.95 -15.84
CA ARG A 639 20.68 17.68 -15.16
C ARG A 639 21.54 16.74 -14.32
N ALA A 640 22.85 16.95 -14.33
CA ALA A 640 23.77 16.29 -13.40
C ALA A 640 24.27 17.31 -12.35
N ARG A 641 23.35 17.87 -11.53
CA ARG A 641 23.64 19.02 -10.62
C ARG A 641 24.88 18.81 -9.74
N ALA A 642 25.17 17.58 -9.32
CA ALA A 642 26.36 17.26 -8.52
C ALA A 642 27.67 17.37 -9.32
N MET A 643 27.66 16.97 -10.60
CA MET A 643 28.79 16.97 -11.53
C MET A 643 29.12 18.39 -12.03
N GLU A 644 28.09 19.17 -12.39
CA GLU A 644 28.25 20.55 -12.91
C GLU A 644 29.00 21.48 -11.93
N ARG A 645 29.01 21.14 -10.62
CA ARG A 645 29.76 21.87 -9.58
C ARG A 645 31.27 21.66 -9.61
N TYR A 646 31.77 20.59 -10.24
CA TYR A 646 33.20 20.31 -10.38
C TYR A 646 33.80 20.93 -11.64
N LEU A 647 32.98 21.57 -12.49
CA LEU A 647 33.42 22.28 -13.70
C LEU A 647 33.80 23.76 -13.44
N SER A 648 33.77 24.23 -12.18
CA SER A 648 34.17 25.59 -11.82
C SER A 648 34.58 25.74 -10.35
N LEU A 649 35.71 26.43 -10.12
CA LEU A 649 36.29 26.66 -8.78
C LEU A 649 35.32 27.30 -7.77
N SER A 650 34.49 28.25 -8.24
CA SER A 650 33.53 28.97 -7.40
C SER A 650 32.30 28.15 -6.99
N LYS A 651 32.02 27.00 -7.65
CA LYS A 651 30.89 26.11 -7.32
C LYS A 651 31.32 24.82 -6.62
N LEU A 652 32.64 24.53 -6.63
CA LEU A 652 33.27 23.38 -6.02
C LEU A 652 32.99 23.35 -4.49
N PRO A 653 32.42 22.26 -3.93
CA PRO A 653 32.17 22.14 -2.49
C PRO A 653 33.41 22.42 -1.63
N LYS A 654 33.24 22.90 -0.39
CA LYS A 654 34.36 23.09 0.55
C LYS A 654 35.15 21.79 0.74
N ASN A 655 34.44 20.66 0.90
CA ASN A 655 35.00 19.31 0.96
C ASN A 655 34.69 18.57 -0.36
N PRO A 656 35.59 18.54 -1.35
CA PRO A 656 35.33 17.96 -2.67
C PRO A 656 35.48 16.43 -2.68
N ARG A 657 34.61 15.74 -3.44
CA ARG A 657 34.65 14.29 -3.63
C ARG A 657 35.67 13.88 -4.70
N TRP A 658 36.95 14.10 -4.42
CA TRP A 658 38.06 13.83 -5.36
C TRP A 658 38.08 12.39 -5.91
N ARG A 659 37.65 11.40 -5.12
CA ARG A 659 37.53 9.98 -5.54
C ARG A 659 36.45 9.74 -6.61
N ASP A 660 35.44 10.61 -6.72
CA ASP A 660 34.40 10.52 -7.76
C ASP A 660 34.90 11.14 -9.08
N VAL A 661 35.70 12.21 -8.99
CA VAL A 661 36.40 12.82 -10.15
C VAL A 661 37.42 11.83 -10.74
N LEU A 662 38.27 11.20 -9.91
CA LEU A 662 39.22 10.17 -10.38
C LEU A 662 38.50 8.96 -10.99
N ARG A 663 37.42 8.46 -10.37
CA ARG A 663 36.61 7.37 -10.97
C ARG A 663 36.01 7.77 -12.32
N SER A 664 35.65 9.03 -12.51
CA SER A 664 35.16 9.53 -13.80
C SER A 664 36.28 9.51 -14.85
N ALA A 665 37.52 9.85 -14.46
CA ALA A 665 38.69 9.79 -15.34
C ALA A 665 39.06 8.35 -15.74
N TYR A 666 39.10 7.41 -14.80
CA TYR A 666 39.34 6.00 -15.11
C TYR A 666 38.20 5.37 -15.95
N PHE A 667 36.95 5.77 -15.74
CA PHE A 667 35.83 5.34 -16.57
C PHE A 667 35.98 5.78 -18.04
N VAL A 668 36.43 7.01 -18.27
CA VAL A 668 36.70 7.54 -19.63
C VAL A 668 37.92 6.85 -20.24
N LEU A 669 39.02 6.70 -19.49
CA LEU A 669 40.22 5.95 -19.94
C LEU A 669 39.94 4.49 -20.33
N GLY A 670 38.94 3.86 -19.71
CA GLY A 670 38.50 2.49 -20.01
C GLY A 670 37.70 2.34 -21.31
N GLN A 671 37.29 3.43 -21.96
CA GLN A 671 36.60 3.35 -23.26
C GLN A 671 37.64 3.26 -24.40
N GLY A 672 37.49 2.24 -25.26
CA GLY A 672 38.58 1.75 -26.11
C GLY A 672 39.11 2.68 -27.21
N ALA A 673 38.43 3.80 -27.51
CA ALA A 673 38.74 4.67 -28.66
C ALA A 673 38.94 6.15 -28.26
N LEU A 674 39.74 6.40 -27.23
CA LEU A 674 40.38 7.71 -27.00
C LEU A 674 41.63 7.86 -27.86
N ASP A 675 41.89 9.07 -28.36
CA ASP A 675 43.15 9.40 -29.00
C ASP A 675 44.33 9.45 -27.98
N ALA A 676 45.56 9.37 -28.50
CA ALA A 676 46.76 9.33 -27.67
C ALA A 676 47.04 10.64 -26.89
N ALA A 677 46.62 11.79 -27.42
CA ALA A 677 46.88 13.11 -26.82
C ALA A 677 45.91 13.41 -25.66
N ALA A 678 44.63 13.07 -25.83
CA ALA A 678 43.63 13.10 -24.77
C ALA A 678 43.97 12.10 -23.66
N ARG A 679 44.41 10.88 -24.01
CA ARG A 679 44.87 9.88 -23.04
C ARG A 679 46.07 10.38 -22.22
N ALA A 680 47.08 10.96 -22.86
CA ALA A 680 48.25 11.51 -22.17
C ALA A 680 47.89 12.71 -21.27
N THR A 681 47.03 13.61 -21.75
CA THR A 681 46.55 14.80 -21.03
C THR A 681 45.74 14.39 -19.79
N LEU A 682 44.82 13.43 -19.95
CA LEU A 682 43.99 12.93 -18.86
C LEU A 682 44.83 12.21 -17.80
N GLN A 683 45.82 11.41 -18.20
CA GLN A 683 46.78 10.78 -17.28
C GLN A 683 47.59 11.83 -16.50
N SER A 684 48.12 12.86 -17.16
CA SER A 684 48.83 13.96 -16.50
C SER A 684 48.00 14.68 -15.43
N LYS A 685 46.69 14.91 -15.68
CA LYS A 685 45.78 15.50 -14.69
C LYS A 685 45.42 14.54 -13.55
N ILE A 686 45.35 13.23 -13.79
CA ILE A 686 45.22 12.21 -12.73
C ILE A 686 46.44 12.27 -11.81
N ASP A 687 47.64 12.26 -12.37
CA ASP A 687 48.88 12.24 -11.59
C ASP A 687 49.08 13.51 -10.77
N ALA A 688 48.68 14.67 -11.28
CA ALA A 688 48.65 15.93 -10.55
C ALA A 688 47.76 15.84 -9.28
N VAL A 689 46.54 15.30 -9.40
CA VAL A 689 45.64 15.10 -8.24
C VAL A 689 46.22 14.09 -7.25
N LEU A 690 46.79 12.98 -7.75
CA LEU A 690 47.43 11.95 -6.91
C LEU A 690 48.74 12.42 -6.24
N ALA A 691 49.37 13.50 -6.73
CA ALA A 691 50.53 14.12 -6.09
C ALA A 691 50.14 15.02 -4.90
N PHE A 692 48.90 15.51 -4.82
CA PHE A 692 48.39 16.18 -3.62
C PHE A 692 47.94 15.17 -2.57
N THR A 693 47.20 14.12 -2.95
CA THR A 693 46.73 13.11 -1.98
C THR A 693 47.86 12.29 -1.36
N ARG A 694 49.03 12.20 -2.01
CA ARG A 694 50.26 11.63 -1.40
C ARG A 694 50.96 12.59 -0.43
N ARG A 695 50.87 13.91 -0.65
CA ARG A 695 51.43 14.91 0.28
C ARG A 695 50.57 15.05 1.55
N SER A 696 49.24 15.06 1.41
CA SER A 696 48.28 15.04 2.52
C SER A 696 48.10 13.65 3.20
N ALA A 697 49.08 12.77 3.05
CA ALA A 697 49.18 11.48 3.74
C ALA A 697 50.60 11.22 4.30
N LEU A 698 51.48 12.23 4.21
CA LEU A 698 52.83 12.29 4.76
C LEU A 698 53.04 13.55 5.64
N ALA A 699 51.93 14.25 5.91
CA ALA A 699 51.74 15.37 6.83
C ALA A 699 50.37 15.15 7.50
#